data_AF-A0A8J6MLA0-F1
#
_entry.id   AF-A0A8J6MLA0-F1
#
_cell.length_a   1.000
_cell.length_b   1.000
_cell.length_c   1.000
_cell.angle_alpha   90.00
_cell.angle_beta   90.00
_cell.angle_gamma   90.00
#
_symmetry.space_group_name_H-M   'P 1'
#
loop_
_entity.id
_entity.type
_entity.pdbx_description
1 polymer ?
#
loop_
_entity_poly.entity_id
_entity_poly.type
_entity_poly.pdbx_seq_one_letter_code
_entity_poly.pdbx_strand_id
1 'polypeptide(L)'
;MVRKLSFPGLGSVVLTSSILWACGQSVPFAALDKKIVDTTAPALDAKADITKTFNSGKTKTVSLRLDSGFNNLTQAFALEQNPRQQEKTIQIERTIFNDTFTQGNKGINATQSFSVAEAGIFDLLLVIDNSSSMAPYQGRLSKTLPDILRHISNTNWRIAVVTSSSPCLRKTSAGRPYLTRKDFDNDSVAADADFQQMIRVGETGNPIERGIYMMTQAMQETGCDSGNISWLRPDSQRAVLLLTDEKNCGSAPNEGCPGMAYEKADYFYDRVGKTVTVNAMLLTQEPPSARASDPTDPNHDCENSGGYETPPNPTEYYRLVADTGGRYGDICRSNYSTVLDQISQDIGTKINVAFELAFPAELSSLDIKVDGMKINSFNVNGKILSVYDPLTVRSGTLVVNYKHDPVPMVKSFTPQHPFDTLTIEVFVNGTALIPKDYSFNVMTGKVELRDLPPESAIVKVRYRDNAALPKIFGYLQTYYLDTLEVSVNGVKTTAFTVDKIQKKITLADAPRDGQAVFLTYELPGDRHVEYPVIGVLNEEIESYVVVDSLTGASLNTTLGRGTLTFDPADVRDGRKVEARYNLLHDFKDKTFVLQAPALPFPDTLKIAVGDDNKICAQNVTVTEGKISFQCAGENFPKIDVTYQYADDYTNTFDIAVPFSGPRTYRVFIAGVESTAFTILGEELVILKKNLPPDTEVKVIMHPNVI
;
A
#
# COMPACT_ATOMS: atom_id res chain seq x y z
N MET A 1 -39.63 -26.54 37.23
CA MET A 1 -40.49 -25.52 37.89
C MET A 1 -40.36 -24.23 37.11
N VAL A 2 -41.48 -23.76 36.58
CA VAL A 2 -41.61 -22.69 35.60
C VAL A 2 -41.48 -21.32 36.27
N ARG A 3 -40.68 -20.41 35.69
CA ARG A 3 -40.89 -18.96 35.87
C ARG A 3 -40.65 -18.23 34.55
N LYS A 4 -41.77 -17.80 33.96
CA LYS A 4 -41.88 -16.82 32.88
C LYS A 4 -41.52 -15.43 33.42
N LEU A 5 -40.83 -14.65 32.60
CA LEU A 5 -40.76 -13.19 32.69
C LEU A 5 -40.98 -12.64 31.28
N SER A 6 -41.85 -11.65 31.20
CA SER A 6 -42.38 -11.00 29.99
C SER A 6 -42.28 -9.49 30.17
N PHE A 7 -41.92 -8.75 29.12
CA PHE A 7 -42.49 -7.47 28.61
C PHE A 7 -41.47 -6.64 27.75
N PRO A 8 -41.90 -5.65 26.94
CA PRO A 8 -41.66 -5.63 25.48
C PRO A 8 -40.94 -4.36 24.97
N GLY A 9 -40.74 -4.24 23.65
CA GLY A 9 -40.38 -2.97 23.00
C GLY A 9 -40.38 -3.05 21.48
N LEU A 10 -41.44 -2.51 20.87
CA LEU A 10 -41.61 -2.28 19.42
C LEU A 10 -40.77 -1.07 18.95
N GLY A 11 -40.22 -1.15 17.75
CA GLY A 11 -39.66 -0.01 17.01
C GLY A 11 -39.84 -0.22 15.51
N SER A 12 -40.89 0.39 14.94
CA SER A 12 -41.14 0.49 13.51
C SER A 12 -40.28 1.59 12.88
N VAL A 13 -39.65 1.32 11.73
CA VAL A 13 -39.03 2.34 10.89
C VAL A 13 -39.87 2.53 9.62
N VAL A 14 -40.27 3.77 9.41
CA VAL A 14 -41.02 4.30 8.28
C VAL A 14 -40.04 4.53 7.11
N LEU A 15 -40.32 3.98 5.94
CA LEU A 15 -39.70 4.40 4.68
C LEU A 15 -40.72 5.20 3.87
N THR A 16 -40.41 6.46 3.63
CA THR A 16 -41.16 7.36 2.76
C THR A 16 -40.69 7.23 1.32
N SER A 17 -41.62 6.93 0.42
CA SER A 17 -41.51 7.15 -1.03
C SER A 17 -41.87 8.60 -1.36
N SER A 18 -41.15 9.21 -2.29
CA SER A 18 -41.66 10.32 -3.10
C SER A 18 -41.00 10.29 -4.48
N ILE A 19 -41.81 10.65 -5.46
CA ILE A 19 -41.81 10.26 -6.86
C ILE A 19 -41.39 11.44 -7.75
N LEU A 20 -40.61 11.13 -8.80
CA LEU A 20 -40.44 11.74 -10.15
C LEU A 20 -40.36 13.27 -10.31
N TRP A 21 -39.50 13.72 -11.24
CA TRP A 21 -39.89 14.33 -12.51
C TRP A 21 -38.71 14.27 -13.50
N ALA A 22 -39.04 14.14 -14.78
CA ALA A 22 -38.18 13.76 -15.89
C ALA A 22 -37.61 14.94 -16.70
N CYS A 23 -36.59 14.64 -17.51
CA CYS A 23 -36.34 15.07 -18.91
C CYS A 23 -34.92 15.58 -19.19
N GLY A 24 -34.26 15.01 -20.22
CA GLY A 24 -33.06 15.58 -20.83
C GLY A 24 -32.08 14.54 -21.38
N GLN A 25 -32.46 13.83 -22.45
CA GLN A 25 -31.59 12.94 -23.22
C GLN A 25 -30.51 13.72 -23.99
N SER A 26 -29.28 13.20 -24.01
CA SER A 26 -28.50 13.06 -25.24
C SER A 26 -27.72 11.75 -25.20
N VAL A 27 -27.68 11.11 -26.37
CA VAL A 27 -27.50 9.68 -26.65
C VAL A 27 -26.10 9.13 -26.37
N PRO A 28 -25.98 7.81 -26.08
CA PRO A 28 -24.72 7.10 -25.92
C PRO A 28 -24.14 6.69 -27.28
N PHE A 29 -22.80 6.70 -27.39
CA PHE A 29 -22.10 5.89 -28.39
C PHE A 29 -22.28 4.41 -28.02
N ALA A 30 -23.23 3.75 -28.67
CA ALA A 30 -23.32 2.30 -28.73
C ALA A 30 -22.15 1.79 -29.59
N ALA A 31 -21.14 1.22 -28.95
CA ALA A 31 -20.19 0.36 -29.62
C ALA A 31 -20.93 -0.88 -30.14
N LEU A 32 -20.61 -1.25 -31.37
CA LEU A 32 -21.17 -2.38 -32.11
C LEU A 32 -21.30 -3.65 -31.25
N ASP A 33 -22.50 -4.24 -31.30
CA ASP A 33 -22.73 -5.65 -31.04
C ASP A 33 -21.86 -6.49 -31.99
N LYS A 34 -20.64 -6.79 -31.55
CA LYS A 34 -19.97 -8.01 -31.99
C LYS A 34 -20.73 -9.14 -31.32
N LYS A 35 -21.61 -9.77 -32.11
CA LYS A 35 -22.13 -11.10 -31.85
C LYS A 35 -20.92 -12.02 -31.64
N ILE A 36 -20.50 -12.17 -30.39
CA ILE A 36 -19.63 -13.26 -29.97
C ILE A 36 -20.52 -14.49 -30.16
N VAL A 37 -20.24 -15.24 -31.22
CA VAL A 37 -20.67 -16.62 -31.27
C VAL A 37 -19.93 -17.28 -30.11
N ASP A 38 -20.65 -17.53 -29.02
CA ASP A 38 -20.21 -18.42 -27.97
C ASP A 38 -20.20 -19.84 -28.56
N THR A 39 -19.04 -20.23 -29.07
CA THR A 39 -18.72 -21.62 -29.46
C THR A 39 -18.15 -22.42 -28.28
N THR A 40 -18.31 -21.98 -27.04
CA THR A 40 -17.84 -22.71 -25.87
C THR A 40 -18.98 -23.26 -25.03
N ALA A 41 -19.85 -24.04 -25.68
CA ALA A 41 -20.42 -25.18 -24.96
C ALA A 41 -19.24 -26.11 -24.63
N PRO A 42 -18.92 -26.39 -23.36
CA PRO A 42 -17.91 -27.40 -23.04
C PRO A 42 -18.36 -28.70 -23.70
N ALA A 43 -17.52 -29.23 -24.60
CA ALA A 43 -17.68 -30.59 -25.08
C ALA A 43 -17.88 -31.48 -23.86
N LEU A 44 -18.95 -32.28 -23.85
CA LEU A 44 -19.24 -33.26 -22.80
C LEU A 44 -17.93 -33.91 -22.34
N ASP A 45 -17.62 -33.79 -21.05
CA ASP A 45 -16.41 -34.25 -20.39
C ASP A 45 -15.81 -35.48 -21.07
N ALA A 46 -14.77 -35.27 -21.87
CA ALA A 46 -13.88 -36.34 -22.30
C ALA A 46 -13.24 -36.87 -21.01
N LYS A 47 -13.82 -37.93 -20.45
CA LYS A 47 -13.28 -38.58 -19.26
C LYS A 47 -11.83 -38.96 -19.56
N ALA A 48 -10.92 -38.48 -18.72
CA ALA A 48 -9.50 -38.75 -18.87
C ALA A 48 -9.23 -40.25 -18.98
N ASP A 49 -8.26 -40.62 -19.82
CA ASP A 49 -7.78 -41.99 -19.95
C ASP A 49 -7.41 -42.56 -18.58
N ILE A 50 -7.90 -43.76 -18.27
CA ILE A 50 -7.51 -44.45 -17.04
C ILE A 50 -6.28 -45.29 -17.37
N THR A 51 -5.17 -45.02 -16.69
CA THR A 51 -3.92 -45.77 -16.84
C THR A 51 -3.73 -46.68 -15.63
N LYS A 52 -3.53 -47.98 -15.90
CA LYS A 52 -3.02 -48.95 -14.90
C LYS A 52 -1.67 -49.48 -15.36
N THR A 53 -0.78 -49.71 -14.40
CA THR A 53 0.54 -50.29 -14.63
C THR A 53 0.70 -51.52 -13.75
N PHE A 54 1.19 -52.60 -14.35
CA PHE A 54 1.45 -53.88 -13.71
C PHE A 54 2.88 -54.32 -14.03
N ASN A 55 3.40 -55.30 -13.30
CA ASN A 55 4.66 -55.98 -13.60
C ASN A 55 4.38 -57.48 -13.73
N SER A 56 4.99 -58.14 -14.73
CA SER A 56 4.84 -59.58 -14.97
C SER A 56 5.52 -60.48 -13.92
N GLY A 57 6.17 -59.89 -12.92
CA GLY A 57 6.85 -60.58 -11.82
C GLY A 57 8.37 -60.40 -11.90
N LYS A 58 9.03 -60.26 -10.75
CA LYS A 58 10.48 -59.95 -10.71
C LYS A 58 11.30 -61.22 -10.97
N THR A 59 12.13 -61.20 -12.01
CA THR A 59 12.99 -62.34 -12.33
C THR A 59 14.07 -62.55 -11.27
N LYS A 60 14.14 -63.76 -10.71
CA LYS A 60 15.22 -64.24 -9.85
C LYS A 60 16.13 -65.16 -10.64
N THR A 61 17.43 -64.93 -10.54
CA THR A 61 18.44 -65.82 -11.14
C THR A 61 18.95 -66.79 -10.07
N VAL A 62 18.84 -68.08 -10.36
CA VAL A 62 19.43 -69.14 -9.56
C VAL A 62 20.77 -69.51 -10.15
N SER A 63 21.78 -69.62 -9.30
CA SER A 63 23.10 -70.13 -9.65
C SER A 63 23.52 -71.15 -8.60
N LEU A 64 23.58 -72.42 -9.02
CA LEU A 64 23.98 -73.55 -8.20
C LEU A 64 25.28 -74.12 -8.74
N ARG A 65 26.15 -74.60 -7.85
CA ARG A 65 27.37 -75.32 -8.19
C ARG A 65 27.46 -76.60 -7.37
N LEU A 66 27.56 -77.74 -8.05
CA LEU A 66 27.78 -79.05 -7.45
C LEU A 66 29.26 -79.43 -7.58
N ASP A 67 29.87 -79.95 -6.52
CA ASP A 67 31.26 -80.45 -6.53
C ASP A 67 31.36 -81.90 -7.03
N SER A 68 32.55 -82.28 -7.50
CA SER A 68 32.99 -83.59 -8.00
C SER A 68 32.77 -84.78 -7.09
N GLY A 69 32.75 -84.56 -5.77
CA GLY A 69 32.43 -85.58 -4.78
C GLY A 69 30.94 -85.67 -4.45
N PHE A 70 30.11 -84.82 -5.05
CA PHE A 70 28.66 -84.73 -4.88
C PHE A 70 28.16 -84.45 -3.46
N ASN A 71 29.06 -84.31 -2.49
CA ASN A 71 28.70 -83.97 -1.11
C ASN A 71 28.45 -82.49 -0.92
N ASN A 72 28.84 -81.61 -1.86
CA ASN A 72 28.72 -80.16 -1.70
C ASN A 72 27.86 -79.51 -2.79
N LEU A 73 26.86 -78.74 -2.36
CA LEU A 73 26.07 -77.84 -3.19
C LEU A 73 26.33 -76.39 -2.77
N THR A 74 26.67 -75.51 -3.70
CA THR A 74 26.80 -74.07 -3.45
C THR A 74 25.69 -73.31 -4.17
N GLN A 75 24.93 -72.51 -3.44
CA GLN A 75 23.92 -71.60 -3.97
C GLN A 75 24.41 -70.16 -3.85
N ALA A 76 24.51 -69.45 -4.98
CA ALA A 76 24.89 -68.04 -5.01
C ALA A 76 23.65 -67.15 -5.25
N PHE A 77 23.50 -66.11 -4.43
CA PHE A 77 22.42 -65.13 -4.56
C PHE A 77 22.84 -63.76 -4.00
N ALA A 78 22.03 -62.73 -4.26
CA ALA A 78 22.19 -61.40 -3.69
C ALA A 78 21.12 -61.17 -2.62
N LEU A 79 21.52 -60.57 -1.51
CA LEU A 79 20.58 -60.10 -0.50
C LEU A 79 19.84 -58.87 -1.03
N GLU A 80 18.54 -58.81 -0.79
CA GLU A 80 17.65 -57.76 -1.27
C GLU A 80 17.17 -56.90 -0.11
N GLN A 81 17.00 -55.61 -0.40
CA GLN A 81 16.41 -54.66 0.52
C GLN A 81 15.43 -53.74 -0.21
N ASN A 82 14.29 -53.46 0.41
CA ASN A 82 13.37 -52.46 -0.11
C ASN A 82 14.03 -51.08 -0.13
N PRO A 83 13.70 -50.23 -1.12
CA PRO A 83 14.19 -48.86 -1.14
C PRO A 83 13.87 -48.13 0.16
N ARG A 84 14.82 -47.30 0.61
CA ARG A 84 14.62 -46.46 1.80
C ARG A 84 13.40 -45.57 1.62
N GLN A 85 12.62 -45.46 2.67
CA GLN A 85 11.52 -44.51 2.72
C GLN A 85 12.06 -43.10 2.78
N GLN A 86 11.37 -42.17 2.13
CA GLN A 86 11.67 -40.75 2.20
C GLN A 86 10.41 -39.98 2.60
N GLU A 87 10.48 -39.29 3.72
CA GLU A 87 9.48 -38.30 4.12
C GLU A 87 9.98 -36.90 3.80
N LYS A 88 9.09 -36.03 3.34
CA LYS A 88 9.37 -34.63 3.04
C LYS A 88 8.44 -33.73 3.84
N THR A 89 9.02 -32.81 4.59
CA THR A 89 8.29 -31.70 5.22
C THR A 89 8.81 -30.38 4.67
N ILE A 90 7.93 -29.41 4.42
CA ILE A 90 8.31 -28.07 3.95
C ILE A 90 8.27 -27.13 5.16
N GLN A 91 9.35 -26.35 5.33
CA GLN A 91 9.37 -25.30 6.35
C GLN A 91 8.30 -24.25 6.05
N ILE A 92 7.68 -23.71 7.09
CA ILE A 92 6.69 -22.64 6.92
C ILE A 92 7.29 -21.45 6.14
N GLU A 93 6.49 -20.84 5.28
CA GLU A 93 6.83 -19.56 4.67
C GLU A 93 6.21 -18.44 5.48
N ARG A 94 7.05 -17.58 6.07
CA ARG A 94 6.56 -16.40 6.80
C ARG A 94 6.08 -15.34 5.82
N THR A 95 5.01 -14.65 6.20
CA THR A 95 4.43 -13.54 5.44
C THR A 95 5.47 -12.45 5.17
N ILE A 96 5.44 -11.91 3.95
CA ILE A 96 6.29 -10.78 3.53
C ILE A 96 5.48 -9.50 3.66
N PHE A 97 6.00 -8.54 4.43
CA PHE A 97 5.43 -7.20 4.55
C PHE A 97 6.19 -6.21 3.65
N ASN A 98 5.48 -5.17 3.19
CA ASN A 98 6.03 -4.12 2.36
C ASN A 98 5.53 -2.77 2.88
N ASP A 99 6.38 -2.06 3.60
CA ASP A 99 6.06 -0.70 4.06
C ASP A 99 6.57 0.30 3.05
N THR A 100 5.75 1.30 2.73
CA THR A 100 6.10 2.35 1.76
C THR A 100 6.00 3.71 2.42
N PHE A 101 7.06 4.50 2.28
CA PHE A 101 7.20 5.84 2.80
C PHE A 101 7.51 6.79 1.65
N THR A 102 6.93 7.99 1.69
CA THR A 102 7.27 9.08 0.77
C THR A 102 8.20 10.04 1.48
N GLN A 103 9.37 10.30 0.90
CA GLN A 103 10.31 11.27 1.43
C GLN A 103 9.72 12.68 1.42
N GLY A 104 10.17 13.50 2.37
CA GLY A 104 9.87 14.93 2.38
C GLY A 104 10.38 15.67 1.13
N ASN A 105 10.06 16.96 1.04
CA ASN A 105 10.48 17.85 -0.04
C ASN A 105 10.84 19.23 0.54
N LYS A 106 11.66 20.01 -0.16
CA LYS A 106 12.08 21.35 0.31
C LYS A 106 11.05 22.44 0.02
N GLY A 107 9.80 22.06 -0.23
CA GLY A 107 8.71 22.93 -0.65
C GLY A 107 8.49 22.95 -2.17
N ILE A 108 7.25 23.23 -2.55
CA ILE A 108 6.76 23.34 -3.93
C ILE A 108 6.98 24.78 -4.40
N ASN A 109 7.52 24.96 -5.61
CA ASN A 109 7.73 26.29 -6.18
C ASN A 109 6.38 26.93 -6.54
N ALA A 110 6.20 28.19 -6.15
CA ALA A 110 5.12 29.06 -6.58
C ALA A 110 5.69 30.37 -7.15
N THR A 111 5.03 30.87 -8.19
CA THR A 111 5.29 32.19 -8.77
C THR A 111 3.97 32.96 -8.79
N GLN A 112 3.97 34.16 -8.24
CA GLN A 112 2.83 35.06 -8.28
C GLN A 112 3.25 36.42 -8.81
N SER A 113 2.35 37.04 -9.57
CA SER A 113 2.53 38.38 -10.11
C SER A 113 1.43 39.28 -9.60
N PHE A 114 1.81 40.44 -9.10
CA PHE A 114 0.89 41.48 -8.63
C PHE A 114 1.13 42.75 -9.41
N SER A 115 0.06 43.47 -9.73
CA SER A 115 0.19 44.83 -10.24
C SER A 115 0.62 45.74 -9.10
N VAL A 116 1.72 46.48 -9.26
CA VAL A 116 2.12 47.53 -8.30
C VAL A 116 1.08 48.67 -8.26
N ALA A 117 0.23 48.79 -9.29
CA ALA A 117 -0.92 49.68 -9.26
C ALA A 117 -2.04 49.22 -8.31
N GLU A 118 -1.92 48.09 -7.60
CA GLU A 118 -2.84 47.68 -6.53
C GLU A 118 -2.18 47.79 -5.14
N ALA A 119 -1.20 48.70 -5.01
CA ALA A 119 -0.34 48.80 -3.84
C ALA A 119 -1.08 49.21 -2.56
N GLY A 120 -1.54 48.19 -1.84
CA GLY A 120 -1.82 48.21 -0.41
C GLY A 120 -3.28 48.29 0.01
N ILE A 121 -3.48 48.04 1.30
CA ILE A 121 -4.78 47.83 1.94
C ILE A 121 -5.15 49.13 2.67
N PHE A 122 -6.29 49.74 2.31
CA PHE A 122 -6.70 51.03 2.85
C PHE A 122 -8.15 51.02 3.35
N ASP A 123 -8.40 51.48 4.58
CA ASP A 123 -9.75 51.59 5.13
C ASP A 123 -10.06 53.05 5.47
N LEU A 124 -11.11 53.59 4.87
CA LEU A 124 -11.57 54.97 5.09
C LEU A 124 -12.93 54.98 5.80
N LEU A 125 -13.01 55.69 6.91
CA LEU A 125 -14.27 55.98 7.58
C LEU A 125 -14.74 57.39 7.25
N LEU A 126 -15.96 57.54 6.73
CA LEU A 126 -16.63 58.84 6.67
C LEU A 126 -17.50 59.01 7.90
N VAL A 127 -17.40 60.17 8.53
CA VAL A 127 -18.22 60.56 9.68
C VAL A 127 -19.00 61.77 9.26
N ILE A 128 -20.31 61.62 9.10
CA ILE A 128 -21.14 62.68 8.51
C ILE A 128 -22.10 63.19 9.57
N ASP A 129 -22.03 64.48 9.79
CA ASP A 129 -23.00 65.20 10.58
C ASP A 129 -24.39 65.09 9.95
N ASN A 130 -25.34 64.63 10.77
CA ASN A 130 -26.70 64.35 10.36
C ASN A 130 -27.74 65.26 11.03
N SER A 131 -27.31 66.41 11.54
CA SER A 131 -28.17 67.53 11.94
C SER A 131 -29.00 68.07 10.76
N SER A 132 -30.00 68.89 11.07
CA SER A 132 -30.83 69.54 10.05
C SER A 132 -30.09 70.64 9.27
N SER A 133 -29.04 71.25 9.84
CA SER A 133 -28.22 72.25 9.14
C SER A 133 -27.35 71.62 8.04
N MET A 134 -27.08 70.32 8.13
CA MET A 134 -26.30 69.57 7.15
C MET A 134 -27.04 69.24 5.83
N ALA A 135 -28.35 69.50 5.74
CA ALA A 135 -29.19 69.22 4.58
C ALA A 135 -28.60 69.68 3.22
N PRO A 136 -28.27 70.98 3.03
CA PRO A 136 -27.70 71.45 1.77
C PRO A 136 -26.33 70.83 1.46
N TYR A 137 -25.52 70.61 2.51
CA TYR A 137 -24.18 70.06 2.38
C TYR A 137 -24.18 68.61 1.93
N GLN A 138 -25.04 67.77 2.51
CA GLN A 138 -25.18 66.36 2.12
C GLN A 138 -25.58 66.22 0.65
N GLY A 139 -26.46 67.10 0.16
CA GLY A 139 -26.86 67.16 -1.24
C GLY A 139 -25.66 67.38 -2.19
N ARG A 140 -24.78 68.33 -1.84
CA ARG A 140 -23.58 68.66 -2.61
C ARG A 140 -22.48 67.60 -2.47
N LEU A 141 -22.21 67.16 -1.25
CA LEU A 141 -21.21 66.16 -0.92
C LEU A 141 -21.52 64.82 -1.60
N SER A 142 -22.78 64.37 -1.57
CA SER A 142 -23.16 63.12 -2.25
C SER A 142 -22.88 63.12 -3.75
N LYS A 143 -22.80 64.29 -4.40
CA LYS A 143 -22.48 64.40 -5.83
C LYS A 143 -20.97 64.49 -6.12
N THR A 144 -20.19 65.01 -5.18
CA THR A 144 -18.78 65.39 -5.40
C THR A 144 -17.80 64.45 -4.72
N LEU A 145 -18.15 63.90 -3.55
CA LEU A 145 -17.30 63.00 -2.80
C LEU A 145 -16.98 61.66 -3.52
N PRO A 146 -17.83 61.10 -4.40
CA PRO A 146 -17.47 59.93 -5.20
C PRO A 146 -16.19 60.08 -6.02
N ASP A 147 -15.77 61.31 -6.34
CA ASP A 147 -14.51 61.54 -7.04
C ASP A 147 -13.30 61.00 -6.28
N ILE A 148 -13.37 60.91 -4.94
CA ILE A 148 -12.30 60.31 -4.11
C ILE A 148 -11.99 58.88 -4.55
N LEU A 149 -12.98 58.10 -4.97
CA LEU A 149 -12.84 56.70 -5.40
C LEU A 149 -11.89 56.56 -6.60
N ARG A 150 -11.84 57.60 -7.44
CA ARG A 150 -10.95 57.66 -8.61
C ARG A 150 -9.51 57.93 -8.21
N HIS A 151 -9.28 58.69 -7.14
CA HIS A 151 -7.93 59.05 -6.69
C HIS A 151 -7.27 57.96 -5.84
N ILE A 152 -8.05 57.14 -5.14
CA ILE A 152 -7.56 55.93 -4.46
C ILE A 152 -7.70 54.68 -5.35
N SER A 153 -7.85 54.86 -6.67
CA SER A 153 -8.18 53.77 -7.59
C SER A 153 -7.11 52.68 -7.68
N ASN A 154 -5.88 53.00 -7.29
CA ASN A 154 -4.75 52.10 -7.31
C ASN A 154 -4.53 51.36 -5.96
N THR A 155 -5.57 51.25 -5.14
CA THR A 155 -5.48 50.73 -3.76
C THR A 155 -6.62 49.75 -3.50
N ASN A 156 -6.35 48.68 -2.76
CA ASN A 156 -7.38 47.78 -2.25
C ASN A 156 -8.11 48.45 -1.06
N TRP A 157 -9.10 49.28 -1.35
CA TRP A 157 -9.80 50.08 -0.34
C TRP A 157 -11.12 49.50 0.17
N ARG A 158 -11.49 49.87 1.40
CA ARG A 158 -12.85 49.77 1.96
C ARG A 158 -13.29 51.14 2.48
N ILE A 159 -14.55 51.51 2.26
CA ILE A 159 -15.12 52.75 2.75
C ILE A 159 -16.37 52.46 3.57
N ALA A 160 -16.37 52.88 4.82
CA ALA A 160 -17.53 52.80 5.71
C ALA A 160 -18.05 54.22 6.01
N VAL A 161 -19.34 54.33 6.32
CA VAL A 161 -19.96 55.62 6.68
C VAL A 161 -20.70 55.46 8.00
N VAL A 162 -20.46 56.39 8.93
CA VAL A 162 -21.20 56.56 10.18
C VAL A 162 -21.73 57.98 10.27
N THR A 163 -22.60 58.24 11.24
CA THR A 163 -23.05 59.61 11.53
C THR A 163 -22.46 60.12 12.82
N SER A 164 -22.51 61.43 13.01
CA SER A 164 -22.15 62.08 14.29
C SER A 164 -23.09 61.72 15.45
N SER A 165 -24.27 61.14 15.16
CA SER A 165 -25.25 60.67 16.13
C SER A 165 -25.22 59.16 16.38
N SER A 166 -24.62 58.36 15.49
CA SER A 166 -24.61 56.91 15.59
C SER A 166 -23.30 56.31 15.07
N PRO A 167 -22.65 55.41 15.85
CA PRO A 167 -21.44 54.73 15.40
C PRO A 167 -21.75 53.51 14.50
N CYS A 168 -23.03 53.24 14.22
CA CYS A 168 -23.42 52.10 13.38
C CYS A 168 -23.05 52.38 11.93
N LEU A 169 -22.36 51.42 11.30
CA LEU A 169 -22.05 51.49 9.88
C LEU A 169 -23.34 51.52 9.07
N ARG A 170 -23.48 52.54 8.23
CA ARG A 170 -24.56 52.62 7.24
C ARG A 170 -24.38 51.52 6.21
N LYS A 171 -25.51 51.03 5.73
CA LYS A 171 -25.55 49.96 4.75
C LYS A 171 -25.74 50.50 3.34
N THR A 172 -25.11 49.86 2.36
CA THR A 172 -25.39 50.08 0.93
C THR A 172 -26.82 49.65 0.58
N SER A 173 -27.30 49.91 -0.64
CA SER A 173 -28.61 49.42 -1.10
C SER A 173 -28.74 47.89 -1.00
N ALA A 174 -27.62 47.18 -1.19
CA ALA A 174 -27.50 45.74 -1.03
C ALA A 174 -27.33 45.26 0.44
N GLY A 175 -27.44 46.15 1.43
CA GLY A 175 -27.37 45.80 2.85
C GLY A 175 -25.96 45.60 3.41
N ARG A 176 -24.90 45.94 2.65
CA ARG A 176 -23.49 45.75 3.08
C ARG A 176 -23.02 46.91 3.95
N PRO A 177 -22.21 46.65 5.00
CA PRO A 177 -21.80 47.70 5.94
C PRO A 177 -20.68 48.64 5.44
N TYR A 178 -20.09 48.36 4.28
CA TYR A 178 -19.07 49.18 3.64
C TYR A 178 -19.03 48.91 2.13
N LEU A 179 -18.45 49.85 1.39
CA LEU A 179 -18.14 49.73 -0.04
C LEU A 179 -16.69 49.26 -0.22
N THR A 180 -16.40 48.45 -1.23
CA THR A 180 -15.05 47.96 -1.52
C THR A 180 -14.57 48.37 -2.91
N ARG A 181 -13.24 48.35 -3.11
CA ARG A 181 -12.64 48.52 -4.45
C ARG A 181 -13.24 47.55 -5.48
N LYS A 182 -13.43 46.29 -5.08
CA LYS A 182 -14.03 45.26 -5.93
C LYS A 182 -15.45 45.61 -6.37
N ASP A 183 -16.23 46.28 -5.53
CA ASP A 183 -17.58 46.72 -5.89
C ASP A 183 -17.54 47.78 -6.98
N PHE A 184 -16.63 48.73 -6.85
CA PHE A 184 -16.39 49.77 -7.85
C PHE A 184 -15.86 49.20 -9.17
N ASP A 185 -14.93 48.24 -9.13
CA ASP A 185 -14.39 47.59 -10.34
C ASP A 185 -15.44 46.74 -11.06
N ASN A 186 -16.36 46.11 -10.30
CA ASN A 186 -17.45 45.31 -10.89
C ASN A 186 -18.51 46.18 -11.54
N ASP A 187 -18.95 47.25 -10.87
CA ASP A 187 -19.96 48.19 -11.37
C ASP A 187 -19.76 49.57 -10.74
N SER A 188 -18.95 50.40 -11.39
CA SER A 188 -18.64 51.76 -10.90
C SER A 188 -19.88 52.65 -10.78
N VAL A 189 -20.92 52.44 -11.60
CA VAL A 189 -22.15 53.25 -11.55
C VAL A 189 -22.98 52.89 -10.33
N ALA A 190 -23.14 51.60 -10.06
CA ALA A 190 -23.84 51.13 -8.87
C ALA A 190 -23.06 51.46 -7.58
N ALA A 191 -21.73 51.32 -7.60
CA ALA A 191 -20.88 51.67 -6.47
C ALA A 191 -20.92 53.18 -6.16
N ASP A 192 -20.90 54.04 -7.19
CA ASP A 192 -21.10 55.48 -7.03
C ASP A 192 -22.47 55.73 -6.39
N ALA A 193 -23.55 55.17 -6.93
CA ALA A 193 -24.91 55.34 -6.39
C ALA A 193 -25.05 54.88 -4.94
N ASP A 194 -24.48 53.71 -4.59
CA ASP A 194 -24.40 53.19 -3.22
C ASP A 194 -23.66 54.19 -2.32
N PHE A 195 -22.53 54.74 -2.77
CA PHE A 195 -21.77 55.71 -2.00
C PHE A 195 -22.54 57.02 -1.79
N GLN A 196 -23.20 57.54 -2.84
CA GLN A 196 -24.06 58.73 -2.72
C GLN A 196 -25.18 58.52 -1.70
N GLN A 197 -25.79 57.32 -1.70
CA GLN A 197 -26.84 56.94 -0.74
C GLN A 197 -26.29 56.84 0.69
N MET A 198 -25.08 56.29 0.87
CA MET A 198 -24.45 56.23 2.18
C MET A 198 -24.14 57.63 2.73
N ILE A 199 -23.78 58.59 1.87
CA ILE A 199 -23.50 59.99 2.24
C ILE A 199 -24.77 60.78 2.63
N ARG A 200 -25.92 60.47 2.03
CA ARG A 200 -27.21 61.09 2.38
C ARG A 200 -27.74 60.51 3.68
N VAL A 201 -27.15 60.95 4.78
CA VAL A 201 -27.39 60.37 6.09
C VAL A 201 -28.76 60.73 6.68
N GLY A 202 -29.37 61.79 6.17
CA GLY A 202 -30.61 62.35 6.69
C GLY A 202 -30.34 63.49 7.67
N GLU A 203 -31.41 64.11 8.15
CA GLU A 203 -31.39 65.38 8.89
C GLU A 203 -32.00 65.26 10.30
N THR A 204 -32.23 64.03 10.76
CA THR A 204 -32.91 63.73 12.05
C THR A 204 -31.92 63.42 13.16
N GLY A 205 -30.68 63.90 13.05
CA GLY A 205 -29.61 63.72 14.02
C GLY A 205 -29.87 64.42 15.35
N ASN A 206 -29.04 64.09 16.32
CA ASN A 206 -28.99 64.76 17.59
C ASN A 206 -28.36 66.15 17.39
N PRO A 207 -28.99 67.26 17.80
CA PRO A 207 -28.38 68.59 17.69
C PRO A 207 -27.07 68.74 18.49
N ILE A 208 -26.78 67.83 19.42
CA ILE A 208 -25.47 67.76 20.08
C ILE A 208 -24.60 66.77 19.29
N GLU A 209 -23.80 67.32 18.39
CA GLU A 209 -22.93 66.59 17.46
C GLU A 209 -21.78 65.88 18.20
N ARG A 210 -21.58 64.57 17.99
CA ARG A 210 -20.55 63.79 18.74
C ARG A 210 -19.57 63.09 17.81
N GLY A 211 -19.07 63.80 16.80
CA GLY A 211 -18.19 63.24 15.78
C GLY A 211 -16.98 62.50 16.35
N ILE A 212 -16.32 63.05 17.40
CA ILE A 212 -15.16 62.39 18.05
C ILE A 212 -15.55 61.05 18.66
N TYR A 213 -16.66 61.00 19.38
CA TYR A 213 -17.14 59.76 19.98
C TYR A 213 -17.49 58.73 18.92
N MET A 214 -18.30 59.11 17.93
CA MET A 214 -18.80 58.16 16.92
C MET A 214 -17.67 57.60 16.05
N MET A 215 -16.74 58.44 15.62
CA MET A 215 -15.60 57.97 14.82
C MET A 215 -14.69 57.02 15.61
N THR A 216 -14.48 57.31 16.91
CA THR A 216 -13.68 56.46 17.79
C THR A 216 -14.32 55.08 17.94
N GLN A 217 -15.64 55.04 18.18
CA GLN A 217 -16.36 53.77 18.33
C GLN A 217 -16.35 52.95 17.03
N ALA A 218 -16.53 53.59 15.87
CA ALA A 218 -16.48 52.86 14.60
C ALA A 218 -15.08 52.33 14.26
N MET A 219 -14.02 53.06 14.67
CA MET A 219 -12.63 52.63 14.48
C MET A 219 -12.15 51.57 15.47
N GLN A 220 -12.83 51.40 16.61
CA GLN A 220 -12.56 50.33 17.57
C GLN A 220 -13.38 49.06 17.31
N GLU A 221 -14.20 49.04 16.24
CA GLU A 221 -15.16 47.98 15.92
C GLU A 221 -16.19 47.70 17.03
N THR A 222 -16.33 48.61 18.01
CA THR A 222 -17.30 48.53 19.11
C THR A 222 -18.67 49.15 18.74
N GLY A 223 -18.80 49.64 17.50
CA GLY A 223 -19.94 50.41 17.01
C GLY A 223 -21.14 49.57 16.58
N CYS A 224 -22.03 49.32 17.55
CA CYS A 224 -23.40 48.79 17.48
C CYS A 224 -23.61 47.31 17.84
N ASP A 225 -24.72 47.07 18.56
CA ASP A 225 -25.12 45.86 19.30
C ASP A 225 -24.38 44.55 18.97
N SER A 226 -23.56 44.09 19.92
CA SER A 226 -23.09 42.71 20.17
C SER A 226 -22.39 41.90 19.07
N GLY A 227 -22.28 42.39 17.84
CA GLY A 227 -21.57 41.72 16.75
C GLY A 227 -20.52 42.64 16.17
N ASN A 228 -19.25 42.47 16.58
CA ASN A 228 -18.08 43.10 15.95
C ASN A 228 -18.13 42.84 14.44
N ILE A 229 -18.72 43.76 13.66
CA ILE A 229 -18.54 43.75 12.22
C ILE A 229 -17.13 44.26 12.00
N SER A 230 -16.19 43.32 11.87
CA SER A 230 -14.81 43.64 11.55
C SER A 230 -14.74 44.14 10.11
N TRP A 231 -14.89 45.46 9.97
CA TRP A 231 -14.74 46.14 8.68
C TRP A 231 -13.29 46.55 8.46
N LEU A 232 -12.55 46.81 9.55
CA LEU A 232 -11.14 47.13 9.50
C LEU A 232 -10.32 45.87 9.26
N ARG A 233 -9.29 46.01 8.44
CA ARG A 233 -8.31 44.95 8.21
C ARG A 233 -7.13 45.13 9.17
N PRO A 234 -6.53 44.04 9.68
CA PRO A 234 -5.40 44.14 10.61
C PRO A 234 -4.21 44.95 10.04
N ASP A 235 -3.95 44.80 8.74
CA ASP A 235 -2.82 45.41 8.05
C ASP A 235 -3.23 46.62 7.16
N SER A 236 -4.44 47.16 7.33
CA SER A 236 -4.85 48.33 6.57
C SER A 236 -4.21 49.62 7.10
N GLN A 237 -3.83 50.49 6.17
CA GLN A 237 -3.71 51.90 6.48
C GLN A 237 -5.12 52.47 6.71
N ARG A 238 -5.31 53.18 7.81
CA ARG A 238 -6.64 53.69 8.21
C ARG A 238 -6.68 55.21 8.13
N ALA A 239 -7.80 55.75 7.68
CA ALA A 239 -8.07 57.18 7.71
C ALA A 239 -9.53 57.48 8.04
N VAL A 240 -9.77 58.69 8.55
CA VAL A 240 -11.10 59.25 8.77
C VAL A 240 -11.28 60.47 7.86
N LEU A 241 -12.48 60.67 7.33
CA LEU A 241 -12.95 61.92 6.75
C LEU A 241 -14.20 62.38 7.50
N LEU A 242 -14.05 63.42 8.32
CA LEU A 242 -15.13 64.03 9.08
C LEU A 242 -15.80 65.14 8.26
N LEU A 243 -17.13 65.19 8.21
CA LEU A 243 -17.89 66.23 7.51
C LEU A 243 -18.92 66.82 8.46
N THR A 244 -18.78 68.09 8.82
CA THR A 244 -19.65 68.77 9.80
C THR A 244 -19.57 70.28 9.64
N ASP A 245 -20.70 70.96 9.86
CA ASP A 245 -20.78 72.41 9.98
C ASP A 245 -20.77 72.88 11.44
N GLU A 246 -20.70 71.97 12.41
CA GLU A 246 -20.78 72.25 13.85
C GLU A 246 -19.50 71.92 14.66
N LYS A 247 -19.48 72.34 15.94
CA LYS A 247 -18.44 71.92 16.90
C LYS A 247 -18.72 70.52 17.43
N ASN A 248 -17.63 69.83 17.82
CA ASN A 248 -17.79 68.64 18.65
C ASN A 248 -18.50 69.04 19.95
N CYS A 249 -19.57 68.33 20.22
CA CYS A 249 -20.52 68.52 21.30
C CYS A 249 -21.46 69.74 21.17
N GLY A 250 -21.78 70.14 19.94
CA GLY A 250 -22.79 71.16 19.63
C GLY A 250 -22.24 72.58 19.65
N SER A 251 -22.98 73.49 19.03
CA SER A 251 -22.51 74.85 18.70
C SER A 251 -23.21 75.94 19.52
N ALA A 252 -24.41 75.66 20.06
CA ALA A 252 -25.14 76.60 20.90
C ALA A 252 -24.62 76.65 22.35
N PRO A 253 -24.78 77.77 23.09
CA PRO A 253 -24.31 77.90 24.48
C PRO A 253 -24.90 76.87 25.46
N ASN A 254 -26.07 76.32 25.14
CA ASN A 254 -26.77 75.30 25.91
C ASN A 254 -26.52 73.87 25.40
N GLU A 255 -25.74 73.74 24.33
CA GLU A 255 -25.29 72.46 23.79
C GLU A 255 -23.89 72.18 24.31
N GLY A 256 -23.61 70.91 24.61
CA GLY A 256 -22.35 70.53 25.22
C GLY A 256 -22.35 69.08 25.66
N CYS A 257 -21.14 68.54 25.81
CA CYS A 257 -20.89 67.27 26.48
C CYS A 257 -19.91 67.48 27.65
N PRO A 258 -20.15 68.47 28.54
CA PRO A 258 -19.15 68.91 29.50
C PRO A 258 -18.68 67.76 30.38
N GLY A 259 -17.36 67.56 30.44
CA GLY A 259 -16.74 66.53 31.27
C GLY A 259 -16.80 65.12 30.70
N MET A 260 -17.35 64.95 29.49
CA MET A 260 -17.25 63.69 28.77
C MET A 260 -15.86 63.57 28.14
N ALA A 261 -15.25 62.39 28.21
CA ALA A 261 -13.89 62.20 27.69
C ALA A 261 -13.78 62.56 26.20
N TYR A 262 -14.82 62.27 25.40
CA TYR A 262 -14.90 62.56 23.97
C TYR A 262 -15.19 64.03 23.63
N GLU A 263 -15.26 64.92 24.62
CA GLU A 263 -15.28 66.37 24.38
C GLU A 263 -13.99 66.82 23.67
N LYS A 264 -12.87 66.14 23.95
CA LYS A 264 -11.53 66.49 23.48
C LYS A 264 -10.99 65.51 22.46
N ALA A 265 -10.12 66.03 21.58
CA ALA A 265 -9.37 65.24 20.60
C ALA A 265 -8.58 64.06 21.22
N ASP A 266 -8.11 64.22 22.46
CA ASP A 266 -7.33 63.22 23.20
C ASP A 266 -8.04 61.85 23.28
N TYR A 267 -9.37 61.84 23.36
CA TYR A 267 -10.16 60.60 23.39
C TYR A 267 -9.93 59.70 22.17
N PHE A 268 -9.76 60.29 20.99
CA PHE A 268 -9.48 59.53 19.77
C PHE A 268 -8.06 58.96 19.81
N TYR A 269 -7.07 59.76 20.24
CA TYR A 269 -5.67 59.34 20.29
C TYR A 269 -5.46 58.17 21.23
N ASP A 270 -6.06 58.23 22.42
CA ASP A 270 -5.90 57.22 23.47
C ASP A 270 -6.50 55.86 23.07
N ARG A 271 -7.45 55.86 22.12
CA ARG A 271 -8.27 54.71 21.77
C ARG A 271 -8.00 54.12 20.39
N VAL A 272 -7.62 54.96 19.43
CA VAL A 272 -7.36 54.58 18.04
C VAL A 272 -5.89 54.76 17.68
N GLY A 273 -5.23 55.78 18.26
CA GLY A 273 -3.83 56.11 18.00
C GLY A 273 -3.64 57.23 16.97
N LYS A 274 -2.53 57.98 17.11
CA LYS A 274 -2.18 59.10 16.21
C LYS A 274 -1.75 58.68 14.80
N THR A 275 -1.59 57.38 14.56
CA THR A 275 -1.21 56.83 13.25
C THR A 275 -2.38 56.85 12.26
N VAL A 276 -3.62 56.92 12.74
CA VAL A 276 -4.82 57.06 11.90
C VAL A 276 -5.00 58.52 11.54
N THR A 277 -4.87 58.85 10.25
CA THR A 277 -4.99 60.23 9.77
C THR A 277 -6.45 60.67 9.74
N VAL A 278 -6.77 61.79 10.38
CA VAL A 278 -8.10 62.40 10.36
C VAL A 278 -8.08 63.59 9.40
N ASN A 279 -8.88 63.52 8.36
CA ASN A 279 -9.15 64.62 7.45
C ASN A 279 -10.55 65.18 7.75
N ALA A 280 -10.81 66.42 7.36
CA ALA A 280 -12.13 67.02 7.62
C ALA A 280 -12.62 68.00 6.54
N MET A 281 -13.92 68.07 6.34
CA MET A 281 -14.61 69.18 5.70
C MET A 281 -15.36 69.90 6.80
N LEU A 282 -14.88 71.08 7.17
CA LEU A 282 -15.35 71.85 8.31
C LEU A 282 -15.93 73.17 7.84
N LEU A 283 -16.96 73.68 8.51
CA LEU A 283 -17.29 75.09 8.39
C LEU A 283 -16.29 75.90 9.22
N THR A 284 -15.36 76.58 8.56
CA THR A 284 -14.24 77.28 9.26
C THR A 284 -14.51 78.75 9.55
N GLN A 285 -15.47 79.32 8.83
CA GLN A 285 -15.94 80.70 8.95
C GLN A 285 -17.39 80.75 8.46
N GLU A 286 -18.18 81.67 9.01
CA GLU A 286 -19.49 81.94 8.46
C GLU A 286 -19.32 82.49 7.04
N PRO A 287 -20.05 81.96 6.03
CA PRO A 287 -19.94 82.47 4.68
C PRO A 287 -20.43 83.93 4.66
N PRO A 288 -19.84 84.79 3.82
CA PRO A 288 -20.44 86.09 3.53
C PRO A 288 -21.92 85.90 3.17
N SER A 289 -22.81 86.72 3.73
CA SER A 289 -24.26 86.63 3.51
C SER A 289 -24.56 86.37 2.05
N ALA A 290 -25.07 85.17 1.76
CA ALA A 290 -25.37 84.79 0.39
C ALA A 290 -26.49 85.69 -0.15
N ARG A 291 -26.48 85.95 -1.45
CA ARG A 291 -27.69 86.46 -2.09
C ARG A 291 -28.66 85.29 -2.21
N ALA A 292 -29.58 85.14 -1.25
CA ALA A 292 -30.62 84.11 -1.25
C ALA A 292 -31.45 84.02 -2.55
N SER A 293 -31.42 85.06 -3.39
CA SER A 293 -32.07 85.11 -4.70
C SER A 293 -31.18 84.71 -5.88
N ASP A 294 -29.88 84.49 -5.67
CA ASP A 294 -28.91 84.12 -6.69
C ASP A 294 -28.47 82.65 -6.49
N PRO A 295 -29.10 81.69 -7.19
CA PRO A 295 -28.72 80.28 -7.10
C PRO A 295 -27.33 79.97 -7.67
N THR A 296 -26.63 80.98 -8.23
CA THR A 296 -25.25 80.88 -8.67
C THR A 296 -24.24 81.41 -7.66
N ASP A 297 -24.69 82.01 -6.55
CA ASP A 297 -23.82 82.38 -5.44
C ASP A 297 -23.21 81.11 -4.83
N PRO A 298 -21.87 80.95 -4.81
CA PRO A 298 -21.23 79.77 -4.23
C PRO A 298 -21.58 79.55 -2.74
N ASN A 299 -22.03 80.60 -2.05
CA ASN A 299 -22.46 80.56 -0.66
C ASN A 299 -23.98 80.38 -0.48
N HIS A 300 -24.77 80.34 -1.58
CA HIS A 300 -26.23 80.21 -1.54
C HIS A 300 -26.71 79.09 -0.62
N ASP A 301 -26.07 77.92 -0.71
CA ASP A 301 -26.47 76.75 0.07
C ASP A 301 -25.85 76.71 1.48
N CYS A 302 -25.10 77.74 1.89
CA CYS A 302 -24.43 77.81 3.20
C CYS A 302 -25.05 78.80 4.18
N GLU A 303 -26.16 79.43 3.81
CA GLU A 303 -26.84 80.43 4.62
C GLU A 303 -27.39 79.80 5.92
N ASN A 304 -27.15 80.44 7.08
CA ASN A 304 -27.60 80.04 8.43
C ASN A 304 -26.90 78.82 9.08
N SER A 305 -25.66 78.51 8.70
CA SER A 305 -24.91 77.35 9.20
C SER A 305 -24.25 77.53 10.59
N GLY A 306 -24.90 78.25 11.51
CA GLY A 306 -24.53 78.20 12.93
C GLY A 306 -23.41 79.14 13.39
N GLY A 307 -23.22 80.29 12.73
CA GLY A 307 -22.49 81.48 13.19
C GLY A 307 -21.41 81.28 14.27
N TYR A 308 -20.15 81.11 13.86
CA TYR A 308 -19.03 81.02 14.79
C TYR A 308 -18.53 82.41 15.22
N GLU A 309 -18.76 82.79 16.47
CA GLU A 309 -18.37 84.11 16.98
C GLU A 309 -16.84 84.37 16.97
N THR A 310 -15.98 83.33 17.02
CA THR A 310 -14.51 83.47 17.04
C THR A 310 -13.75 82.30 16.38
N PRO A 311 -13.04 82.50 15.26
CA PRO A 311 -12.14 81.49 14.66
C PRO A 311 -10.91 81.15 15.55
N PRO A 312 -10.33 79.94 15.48
CA PRO A 312 -10.70 78.80 14.65
C PRO A 312 -11.75 77.91 15.33
N ASN A 313 -12.94 77.86 14.74
CA ASN A 313 -13.96 76.86 15.04
C ASN A 313 -14.11 75.92 13.84
N PRO A 314 -14.38 74.62 14.05
CA PRO A 314 -14.46 73.92 15.34
C PRO A 314 -13.07 73.47 15.88
N THR A 315 -12.68 73.94 17.07
CA THR A 315 -11.32 73.82 17.61
C THR A 315 -10.82 72.38 17.81
N GLU A 316 -11.65 71.48 18.33
CA GLU A 316 -11.22 70.10 18.63
C GLU A 316 -11.08 69.25 17.35
N TYR A 317 -11.92 69.48 16.34
CA TYR A 317 -11.75 68.84 15.03
C TYR A 317 -10.51 69.38 14.30
N TYR A 318 -10.24 70.68 14.39
CA TYR A 318 -8.99 71.25 13.88
C TYR A 318 -7.76 70.60 14.54
N ARG A 319 -7.80 70.46 15.86
CA ARG A 319 -6.73 69.79 16.63
C ARG A 319 -6.53 68.34 16.19
N LEU A 320 -7.61 67.56 15.99
CA LEU A 320 -7.53 66.20 15.45
C LEU A 320 -6.85 66.15 14.08
N VAL A 321 -7.24 67.03 13.17
CA VAL A 321 -6.67 67.08 11.82
C VAL A 321 -5.18 67.43 11.89
N ALA A 322 -4.81 68.44 12.67
CA ALA A 322 -3.43 68.88 12.81
C ALA A 322 -2.52 67.81 13.46
N ASP A 323 -2.95 67.24 14.60
CA ASP A 323 -2.14 66.30 15.38
C ASP A 323 -1.96 64.94 14.67
N THR A 324 -2.88 64.56 13.78
CA THR A 324 -2.79 63.32 12.98
C THR A 324 -2.15 63.54 11.60
N GLY A 325 -1.75 64.78 11.28
CA GLY A 325 -1.14 65.15 10.01
C GLY A 325 -2.10 65.00 8.81
N GLY A 326 -3.39 65.26 9.02
CA GLY A 326 -4.41 65.27 7.99
C GLY A 326 -4.61 66.65 7.35
N ARG A 327 -5.59 66.74 6.45
CA ARG A 327 -5.99 67.97 5.76
C ARG A 327 -7.42 68.34 6.12
N TYR A 328 -7.71 69.63 6.13
CA TYR A 328 -9.10 70.09 6.18
C TYR A 328 -9.42 71.06 5.05
N GLY A 329 -10.68 71.05 4.64
CA GLY A 329 -11.27 71.98 3.68
C GLY A 329 -12.49 72.67 4.27
N ASP A 330 -12.88 73.78 3.63
CA ASP A 330 -14.12 74.45 3.96
C ASP A 330 -15.30 73.70 3.31
N ILE A 331 -16.27 73.28 4.13
CA ILE A 331 -17.48 72.56 3.68
C ILE A 331 -18.39 73.44 2.81
N CYS A 332 -18.19 74.75 2.77
CA CYS A 332 -18.98 75.64 1.93
C CYS A 332 -18.51 75.77 0.48
N ARG A 333 -17.39 75.15 0.12
CA ARG A 333 -16.86 75.26 -1.25
C ARG A 333 -17.81 74.62 -2.25
N SER A 334 -17.97 75.27 -3.40
CA SER A 334 -18.70 74.71 -4.54
C SER A 334 -17.95 73.56 -5.22
N ASN A 335 -16.64 73.46 -5.00
CA ASN A 335 -15.79 72.39 -5.50
C ASN A 335 -14.79 71.93 -4.43
N TYR A 336 -14.84 70.64 -4.09
CA TYR A 336 -13.93 70.01 -3.12
C TYR A 336 -12.71 69.33 -3.77
N SER A 337 -12.62 69.32 -5.11
CA SER A 337 -11.62 68.52 -5.83
C SER A 337 -10.21 68.76 -5.33
N THR A 338 -9.80 70.01 -5.10
CA THR A 338 -8.44 70.31 -4.62
C THR A 338 -8.12 69.71 -3.25
N VAL A 339 -9.07 69.73 -2.31
CA VAL A 339 -8.87 69.18 -0.98
C VAL A 339 -8.93 67.66 -1.03
N LEU A 340 -9.87 67.10 -1.81
CA LEU A 340 -9.97 65.65 -2.03
C LEU A 340 -8.75 65.09 -2.76
N ASP A 341 -8.17 65.84 -3.71
CA ASP A 341 -6.91 65.52 -4.40
C ASP A 341 -5.77 65.43 -3.39
N GLN A 342 -5.63 66.43 -2.51
CA GLN A 342 -4.59 66.46 -1.49
C GLN A 342 -4.75 65.32 -0.48
N ILE A 343 -5.97 65.10 0.03
CA ILE A 343 -6.29 63.98 0.91
C ILE A 343 -5.93 62.65 0.24
N SER A 344 -6.28 62.49 -1.03
CA SER A 344 -6.01 61.26 -1.77
C SER A 344 -4.52 61.05 -2.06
N GLN A 345 -3.76 62.11 -2.32
CA GLN A 345 -2.30 62.04 -2.47
C GLN A 345 -1.61 61.68 -1.15
N ASP A 346 -2.05 62.26 -0.03
CA ASP A 346 -1.53 61.96 1.30
C ASP A 346 -1.87 60.51 1.71
N ILE A 347 -3.05 60.01 1.34
CA ILE A 347 -3.43 58.60 1.49
C ILE A 347 -2.51 57.72 0.62
N GLY A 348 -2.37 58.04 -0.67
CA GLY A 348 -1.58 57.29 -1.64
C GLY A 348 -0.09 57.16 -1.29
N THR A 349 0.47 58.13 -0.57
CA THR A 349 1.88 58.12 -0.13
C THR A 349 2.12 57.37 1.18
N LYS A 350 1.08 57.15 1.99
CA LYS A 350 1.16 56.47 3.30
C LYS A 350 0.76 55.00 3.26
N ILE A 351 0.26 54.49 2.14
CA ILE A 351 -0.15 53.09 2.03
C ILE A 351 1.10 52.20 1.89
N ASN A 352 1.32 51.33 2.89
CA ASN A 352 2.32 50.28 2.80
C ASN A 352 1.97 49.33 1.65
N VAL A 353 2.92 49.07 0.77
CA VAL A 353 2.73 48.16 -0.35
C VAL A 353 2.70 46.73 0.20
N ALA A 354 1.51 46.14 0.29
CA ALA A 354 1.32 44.78 0.80
C ALA A 354 0.56 43.93 -0.22
N PHE A 355 0.99 42.67 -0.36
CA PHE A 355 0.43 41.69 -1.28
C PHE A 355 0.13 40.39 -0.54
N GLU A 356 -1.04 39.80 -0.78
CA GLU A 356 -1.39 38.49 -0.20
C GLU A 356 -0.95 37.36 -1.15
N LEU A 357 -0.03 36.53 -0.67
CA LEU A 357 0.42 35.33 -1.34
C LEU A 357 -0.64 34.21 -1.28
N ALA A 358 -0.66 33.31 -2.27
CA ALA A 358 -1.59 32.17 -2.26
C ALA A 358 -1.31 31.22 -1.09
N PHE A 359 -0.03 31.02 -0.76
CA PHE A 359 0.45 30.13 0.30
C PHE A 359 1.45 30.85 1.20
N PRO A 360 1.60 30.43 2.48
CA PRO A 360 2.68 30.90 3.33
C PRO A 360 4.03 30.56 2.70
N ALA A 361 4.91 31.55 2.56
CA ALA A 361 6.20 31.37 1.91
C ALA A 361 7.28 30.90 2.90
N GLU A 362 8.12 29.97 2.45
CA GLU A 362 9.36 29.64 3.13
C GLU A 362 10.34 30.79 2.96
N LEU A 363 10.67 31.49 4.05
CA LEU A 363 11.39 32.77 4.01
C LEU A 363 12.71 32.71 3.24
N SER A 364 13.47 31.62 3.37
CA SER A 364 14.76 31.47 2.67
C SER A 364 14.65 31.26 1.15
N SER A 365 13.43 31.05 0.64
CA SER A 365 13.18 30.77 -0.78
C SER A 365 12.66 31.97 -1.58
N LEU A 366 12.34 33.09 -0.91
CA LEU A 366 11.74 34.27 -1.53
C LEU A 366 12.73 34.96 -2.48
N ASP A 367 12.30 35.14 -3.73
CA ASP A 367 12.94 35.98 -4.74
C ASP A 367 11.87 36.94 -5.30
N ILE A 368 11.93 38.19 -4.84
CA ILE A 368 10.95 39.23 -5.12
C ILE A 368 11.57 40.23 -6.09
N LYS A 369 10.87 40.51 -7.19
CA LYS A 369 11.31 41.44 -8.25
C LYS A 369 10.20 42.39 -8.65
N VAL A 370 10.52 43.66 -8.87
CA VAL A 370 9.62 44.64 -9.50
C VAL A 370 10.22 45.01 -10.85
N ASP A 371 9.50 44.74 -11.93
CA ASP A 371 9.97 44.96 -13.31
C ASP A 371 11.37 44.35 -13.57
N GLY A 372 11.61 43.17 -12.97
CA GLY A 372 12.87 42.44 -13.06
C GLY A 372 13.97 42.90 -12.08
N MET A 373 13.80 44.05 -11.40
CA MET A 373 14.74 44.52 -10.38
C MET A 373 14.45 43.87 -9.03
N LYS A 374 15.47 43.29 -8.40
CA LYS A 374 15.33 42.60 -7.11
C LYS A 374 15.01 43.58 -5.98
N ILE A 375 14.02 43.23 -5.16
CA ILE A 375 13.65 43.92 -3.93
C ILE A 375 14.34 43.23 -2.76
N ASN A 376 14.94 44.02 -1.86
CA ASN A 376 15.66 43.47 -0.71
C ASN A 376 15.03 43.86 0.64
N SER A 377 14.22 44.93 0.68
CA SER A 377 13.53 45.34 1.91
C SER A 377 12.08 44.89 1.88
N PHE A 378 11.80 43.78 2.56
CA PHE A 378 10.46 43.22 2.69
C PHE A 378 10.29 42.48 4.01
N ASN A 379 9.03 42.21 4.38
CA ASN A 379 8.66 41.33 5.47
C ASN A 379 7.55 40.39 4.99
N VAL A 380 7.53 39.16 5.50
CA VAL A 380 6.44 38.22 5.24
C VAL A 380 5.87 37.74 6.57
N ASN A 381 4.58 38.00 6.78
CA ASN A 381 3.82 37.49 7.93
C ASN A 381 2.71 36.56 7.43
N GLY A 382 2.94 35.25 7.55
CA GLY A 382 2.05 34.24 6.97
C GLY A 382 1.99 34.36 5.45
N LYS A 383 0.87 34.87 4.94
CA LYS A 383 0.65 35.11 3.50
C LYS A 383 0.91 36.56 3.09
N ILE A 384 1.03 37.49 4.02
CA ILE A 384 1.16 38.91 3.69
C ILE A 384 2.62 39.24 3.44
N LEU A 385 2.93 39.62 2.20
CA LEU A 385 4.20 40.20 1.80
C LEU A 385 4.10 41.73 1.86
N SER A 386 4.84 42.35 2.77
CA SER A 386 5.00 43.80 2.83
C SER A 386 6.34 44.21 2.20
N VAL A 387 6.30 45.10 1.22
CA VAL A 387 7.49 45.68 0.58
C VAL A 387 7.73 47.07 1.15
N TYR A 388 8.93 47.29 1.70
CA TYR A 388 9.31 48.57 2.31
C TYR A 388 10.18 49.43 1.38
N ASP A 389 10.74 48.84 0.33
CA ASP A 389 11.45 49.61 -0.69
C ASP A 389 10.46 50.54 -1.41
N PRO A 390 10.72 51.86 -1.51
CA PRO A 390 9.83 52.78 -2.18
C PRO A 390 9.70 52.37 -3.65
N LEU A 391 8.50 51.94 -4.04
CA LEU A 391 8.19 51.60 -5.44
C LEU A 391 8.07 52.90 -6.23
N THR A 392 9.18 53.33 -6.84
CA THR A 392 9.27 54.58 -7.62
C THR A 392 8.41 54.55 -8.89
N VAL A 393 8.02 53.36 -9.34
CA VAL A 393 7.15 53.14 -10.50
C VAL A 393 5.75 52.76 -10.04
N ARG A 394 4.77 53.63 -10.30
CA ARG A 394 3.34 53.39 -10.00
C ARG A 394 2.68 52.35 -10.93
N SER A 395 3.42 51.77 -11.87
CA SER A 395 2.89 50.90 -12.93
C SER A 395 3.79 49.69 -13.23
N GLY A 396 4.44 49.12 -12.21
CA GLY A 396 5.27 47.92 -12.35
C GLY A 396 4.52 46.62 -12.09
N THR A 397 5.13 45.49 -12.43
CA THR A 397 4.69 44.14 -12.01
C THR A 397 5.63 43.62 -10.95
N LEU A 398 5.09 43.34 -9.75
CA LEU A 398 5.79 42.61 -8.69
C LEU A 398 5.69 41.11 -9.00
N VAL A 399 6.81 40.45 -9.24
CA VAL A 399 6.92 38.99 -9.36
C VAL A 399 7.54 38.43 -8.09
N VAL A 400 6.86 37.47 -7.46
CA VAL A 400 7.31 36.79 -6.25
C VAL A 400 7.48 35.31 -6.58
N ASN A 401 8.72 34.83 -6.54
CA ASN A 401 9.03 33.41 -6.59
C ASN A 401 9.33 32.91 -5.17
N TYR A 402 8.73 31.80 -4.76
CA TYR A 402 8.93 31.24 -3.42
C TYR A 402 8.61 29.75 -3.40
N LYS A 403 8.93 29.09 -2.28
CA LYS A 403 8.52 27.73 -1.97
C LYS A 403 7.48 27.72 -0.86
N HIS A 404 6.56 26.76 -0.90
CA HIS A 404 5.56 26.54 0.14
C HIS A 404 5.45 25.05 0.51
N ASP A 405 4.81 24.75 1.63
CA ASP A 405 4.55 23.39 2.16
C ASP A 405 5.79 22.46 2.25
N PRO A 406 6.92 22.90 2.85
CA PRO A 406 8.07 22.02 3.03
C PRO A 406 7.72 20.85 3.97
N VAL A 407 8.12 19.64 3.57
CA VAL A 407 8.00 18.43 4.40
C VAL A 407 9.42 17.99 4.79
N PRO A 408 9.76 17.90 6.09
CA PRO A 408 11.09 17.49 6.52
C PRO A 408 11.52 16.16 5.91
N MET A 409 12.73 16.13 5.34
CA MET A 409 13.31 14.89 4.83
C MET A 409 13.97 14.09 5.96
N VAL A 410 13.80 12.78 5.97
CA VAL A 410 14.30 11.87 7.02
C VAL A 410 15.14 10.73 6.45
N LYS A 411 16.09 10.21 7.24
CA LYS A 411 16.88 9.02 6.90
C LYS A 411 16.42 7.75 7.60
N SER A 412 15.50 7.86 8.55
CA SER A 412 15.09 6.76 9.43
C SER A 412 13.62 6.44 9.22
N PHE A 413 13.31 5.16 9.00
CA PHE A 413 11.96 4.67 8.74
C PHE A 413 11.63 3.58 9.76
N THR A 414 10.43 3.63 10.35
CA THR A 414 9.98 2.64 11.34
C THR A 414 9.09 1.61 10.65
N PRO A 415 9.51 0.33 10.56
CA PRO A 415 8.64 -0.73 10.07
C PRO A 415 7.36 -0.87 10.91
N GLN A 416 6.24 -1.16 10.27
CA GLN A 416 4.91 -1.19 10.89
C GLN A 416 4.60 -2.49 11.64
N HIS A 417 5.31 -3.58 11.33
CA HIS A 417 5.11 -4.89 11.94
C HIS A 417 6.40 -5.41 12.57
N PRO A 418 6.35 -6.27 13.60
CA PRO A 418 7.51 -7.03 14.06
C PRO A 418 8.10 -7.87 12.93
N PHE A 419 9.43 -7.94 12.85
CA PHE A 419 10.09 -8.58 11.71
C PHE A 419 11.42 -9.23 12.03
N ASP A 420 11.84 -10.13 11.14
CA ASP A 420 13.16 -10.75 11.18
C ASP A 420 14.21 -9.82 10.57
N THR A 421 15.11 -9.32 11.42
CA THR A 421 16.15 -8.36 11.04
C THR A 421 17.09 -8.84 9.93
N LEU A 422 17.21 -10.15 9.72
CA LEU A 422 18.05 -10.72 8.66
C LEU A 422 17.38 -10.72 7.29
N THR A 423 16.11 -10.31 7.21
CA THR A 423 15.29 -10.36 5.98
C THR A 423 14.96 -8.98 5.41
N ILE A 424 15.49 -7.91 6.01
CA ILE A 424 15.22 -6.55 5.55
C ILE A 424 15.85 -6.33 4.18
N GLU A 425 15.06 -5.76 3.28
CA GLU A 425 15.49 -5.25 1.98
C GLU A 425 14.91 -3.84 1.82
N VAL A 426 15.75 -2.88 1.45
CA VAL A 426 15.33 -1.49 1.27
C VAL A 426 15.40 -1.12 -0.20
N PHE A 427 14.40 -0.40 -0.69
CA PHE A 427 14.32 0.11 -2.04
C PHE A 427 14.12 1.62 -2.02
N VAL A 428 14.82 2.35 -2.88
CA VAL A 428 14.62 3.79 -3.11
C VAL A 428 14.26 3.98 -4.57
N ASN A 429 13.07 4.53 -4.84
CA ASN A 429 12.51 4.66 -6.20
C ASN A 429 12.54 3.34 -6.99
N GLY A 430 12.22 2.23 -6.32
CA GLY A 430 12.22 0.88 -6.90
C GLY A 430 13.59 0.22 -7.05
N THR A 431 14.69 0.95 -6.81
CA THR A 431 16.05 0.38 -6.86
C THR A 431 16.42 -0.21 -5.51
N ALA A 432 16.78 -1.50 -5.47
CA ALA A 432 17.23 -2.16 -4.25
C ALA A 432 18.57 -1.58 -3.78
N LEU A 433 18.63 -1.19 -2.52
CA LEU A 433 19.88 -0.80 -1.86
C LEU A 433 20.64 -2.04 -1.41
N ILE A 434 21.98 -1.96 -1.47
CA ILE A 434 22.84 -3.00 -0.93
C ILE A 434 22.95 -2.88 0.60
N PRO A 435 23.18 -3.97 1.35
CA PRO A 435 23.17 -3.95 2.82
C PRO A 435 24.14 -2.98 3.51
N LYS A 436 25.13 -2.43 2.79
CA LYS A 436 26.06 -1.41 3.34
C LYS A 436 25.50 0.02 3.31
N ASP A 437 24.39 0.24 2.61
CA ASP A 437 23.78 1.56 2.41
C ASP A 437 22.63 1.83 3.41
N TYR A 438 22.29 0.84 4.24
CA TYR A 438 21.34 0.97 5.33
C TYR A 438 21.75 0.08 6.51
N SER A 439 21.18 0.35 7.67
CA SER A 439 21.33 -0.49 8.86
C SER A 439 20.03 -0.53 9.64
N PHE A 440 19.82 -1.58 10.44
CA PHE A 440 18.71 -1.64 11.38
C PHE A 440 19.21 -1.33 12.79
N ASN A 441 18.65 -0.28 13.38
CA ASN A 441 18.94 0.11 14.74
C ASN A 441 17.98 -0.61 15.70
N VAL A 442 18.49 -1.67 16.35
CA VAL A 442 17.70 -2.53 17.26
C VAL A 442 17.15 -1.74 18.45
N MET A 443 17.82 -0.68 18.90
CA MET A 443 17.37 0.13 20.04
C MET A 443 16.19 1.03 19.70
N THR A 444 16.14 1.56 18.46
CA THR A 444 15.09 2.49 18.03
C THR A 444 14.00 1.81 17.22
N GLY A 445 14.22 0.58 16.76
CA GLY A 445 13.32 -0.13 15.86
C GLY A 445 13.23 0.51 14.47
N LYS A 446 14.27 1.24 14.04
CA LYS A 446 14.28 1.97 12.77
C LYS A 446 15.30 1.42 11.78
N VAL A 447 14.91 1.44 10.50
CA VAL A 447 15.82 1.27 9.37
C VAL A 447 16.43 2.63 9.05
N GLU A 448 17.75 2.75 9.18
CA GLU A 448 18.51 3.98 8.97
C GLU A 448 19.31 3.89 7.67
N LEU A 449 19.03 4.82 6.75
CA LEU A 449 19.76 4.93 5.48
C LEU A 449 21.03 5.76 5.67
N ARG A 450 22.13 5.35 5.04
CA ARG A 450 23.38 6.11 5.06
C ARG A 450 23.21 7.48 4.42
N ASP A 451 22.64 7.49 3.21
CA ASP A 451 22.45 8.67 2.38
C ASP A 451 20.99 9.14 2.45
N LEU A 452 20.77 10.46 2.38
CA LEU A 452 19.41 11.02 2.41
C LEU A 452 18.73 10.74 1.06
N PRO A 453 17.56 10.08 1.02
CA PRO A 453 16.83 9.89 -0.23
C PRO A 453 16.52 11.23 -0.91
N PRO A 454 16.45 11.27 -2.26
CA PRO A 454 16.03 12.46 -3.00
C PRO A 454 14.65 12.97 -2.56
N GLU A 455 14.37 14.26 -2.84
CA GLU A 455 13.07 14.86 -2.55
C GLU A 455 11.93 14.05 -3.19
N SER A 456 10.87 13.79 -2.41
CA SER A 456 9.70 13.00 -2.82
C SER A 456 10.01 11.56 -3.28
N ALA A 457 11.20 11.02 -2.99
CA ALA A 457 11.53 9.63 -3.29
C ALA A 457 10.59 8.66 -2.54
N ILE A 458 10.25 7.55 -3.20
CA ILE A 458 9.51 6.45 -2.58
C ILE A 458 10.51 5.50 -1.95
N VAL A 459 10.48 5.39 -0.63
CA VAL A 459 11.29 4.45 0.15
C VAL A 459 10.40 3.27 0.53
N LYS A 460 10.78 2.06 0.12
CA LYS A 460 10.07 0.84 0.45
C LYS A 460 10.97 -0.06 1.29
N VAL A 461 10.44 -0.58 2.40
CA VAL A 461 11.10 -1.54 3.27
C VAL A 461 10.35 -2.86 3.18
N ARG A 462 10.99 -3.90 2.65
CA ARG A 462 10.47 -5.27 2.54
C ARG A 462 11.11 -6.15 3.60
N TYR A 463 10.34 -6.95 4.31
CA TYR A 463 10.83 -7.83 5.37
C TYR A 463 9.84 -8.96 5.64
N ARG A 464 10.28 -10.01 6.36
CA ARG A 464 9.43 -11.12 6.78
C ARG A 464 9.04 -10.99 8.25
N ASP A 465 7.90 -11.60 8.58
CA ASP A 465 7.43 -11.75 9.96
C ASP A 465 8.51 -12.35 10.89
N ASN A 466 8.49 -11.98 12.17
CA ASN A 466 9.47 -12.44 13.15
C ASN A 466 9.11 -13.77 13.84
N ALA A 467 8.05 -14.46 13.42
CA ALA A 467 7.72 -15.79 13.94
C ALA A 467 8.92 -16.72 13.88
N ALA A 468 9.20 -17.39 15.01
CA ALA A 468 10.29 -18.35 15.09
C ALA A 468 10.03 -19.52 14.13
N LEU A 469 11.01 -19.81 13.27
CA LEU A 469 10.92 -20.94 12.35
C LEU A 469 11.04 -22.27 13.13
N PRO A 470 10.12 -23.24 12.90
CA PRO A 470 10.18 -24.55 13.51
C PRO A 470 11.53 -25.24 13.29
N LYS A 471 12.08 -25.78 14.39
CA LYS A 471 13.25 -26.68 14.36
C LYS A 471 12.86 -28.16 14.49
N ILE A 472 11.61 -28.42 14.83
CA ILE A 472 11.09 -29.74 15.18
C ILE A 472 10.22 -30.24 14.05
N PHE A 473 10.55 -31.41 13.51
CA PHE A 473 9.81 -32.06 12.43
C PHE A 473 9.37 -33.45 12.89
N GLY A 474 8.10 -33.79 12.66
CA GLY A 474 7.56 -35.11 12.97
C GLY A 474 7.89 -36.11 11.89
N TYR A 475 7.94 -37.39 12.24
CA TYR A 475 7.98 -38.49 11.29
C TYR A 475 6.92 -39.54 11.61
N LEU A 476 6.46 -40.30 10.62
CA LEU A 476 5.28 -41.16 10.78
C LEU A 476 5.64 -42.58 11.23
N GLN A 477 6.70 -43.15 10.65
CA GLN A 477 7.00 -44.57 10.80
C GLN A 477 8.12 -44.85 11.81
N THR A 478 8.09 -46.07 12.39
CA THR A 478 9.24 -46.58 13.16
C THR A 478 10.30 -47.04 12.18
N TYR A 479 11.58 -46.76 12.45
CA TYR A 479 12.70 -47.06 11.56
C TYR A 479 13.95 -47.51 12.31
N TYR A 480 14.92 -48.06 11.59
CA TYR A 480 16.26 -48.35 12.11
C TYR A 480 17.07 -47.06 12.25
N LEU A 481 17.41 -46.66 13.48
CA LEU A 481 17.99 -45.34 13.76
C LEU A 481 19.33 -45.08 13.03
N ASP A 482 20.16 -46.10 12.91
CA ASP A 482 21.45 -46.08 12.21
C ASP A 482 21.33 -45.81 10.70
N THR A 483 20.12 -45.89 10.15
CA THR A 483 19.82 -45.67 8.74
C THR A 483 19.26 -44.30 8.45
N LEU A 484 18.92 -43.53 9.48
CA LEU A 484 18.33 -42.21 9.35
C LEU A 484 19.33 -41.21 8.77
N GLU A 485 18.94 -40.63 7.65
CA GLU A 485 19.60 -39.52 7.00
C GLU A 485 18.67 -38.31 6.95
N VAL A 486 19.18 -37.15 7.33
CA VAL A 486 18.45 -35.89 7.33
C VAL A 486 19.12 -34.94 6.35
N SER A 487 18.34 -34.35 5.46
CA SER A 487 18.84 -33.28 4.60
C SER A 487 17.92 -32.08 4.59
N VAL A 488 18.51 -30.88 4.51
CA VAL A 488 17.81 -29.61 4.38
C VAL A 488 18.13 -29.04 3.01
N ASN A 489 17.10 -28.87 2.18
CA ASN A 489 17.23 -28.43 0.80
C ASN A 489 18.25 -29.27 -0.01
N GLY A 490 18.24 -30.59 0.22
CA GLY A 490 19.15 -31.55 -0.43
C GLY A 490 20.55 -31.66 0.17
N VAL A 491 20.91 -30.82 1.15
CA VAL A 491 22.21 -30.89 1.83
C VAL A 491 22.09 -31.73 3.10
N LYS A 492 22.83 -32.84 3.18
CA LYS A 492 22.85 -33.72 4.37
C LYS A 492 23.38 -32.95 5.58
N THR A 493 22.75 -33.14 6.74
CA THR A 493 23.17 -32.54 8.01
C THR A 493 23.23 -33.60 9.10
N THR A 494 24.22 -33.50 9.98
CA THR A 494 24.33 -34.31 11.21
C THR A 494 23.94 -33.50 12.45
N ALA A 495 23.62 -32.22 12.30
CA ALA A 495 23.30 -31.31 13.39
C ALA A 495 21.82 -31.44 13.80
N PHE A 496 21.44 -32.62 14.30
CA PHE A 496 20.09 -32.91 14.75
C PHE A 496 20.06 -33.89 15.93
N THR A 497 18.93 -33.92 16.63
CA THR A 497 18.62 -34.91 17.68
C THR A 497 17.30 -35.61 17.37
N VAL A 498 17.15 -36.85 17.82
CA VAL A 498 15.96 -37.68 17.55
C VAL A 498 15.28 -38.04 18.87
N ASP A 499 13.99 -37.72 18.99
CA ASP A 499 13.10 -38.21 20.04
C ASP A 499 12.21 -39.31 19.47
N LYS A 500 12.55 -40.57 19.80
CA LYS A 500 11.83 -41.75 19.32
C LYS A 500 10.43 -41.90 19.89
N ILE A 501 10.22 -41.43 21.13
CA ILE A 501 8.96 -41.62 21.84
C ILE A 501 7.91 -40.69 21.24
N GLN A 502 8.31 -39.44 20.96
CA GLN A 502 7.43 -38.45 20.36
C GLN A 502 7.43 -38.45 18.83
N LYS A 503 8.26 -39.31 18.21
CA LYS A 503 8.49 -39.36 16.76
C LYS A 503 8.85 -38.00 16.16
N LYS A 504 9.86 -37.35 16.75
CA LYS A 504 10.31 -36.01 16.37
C LYS A 504 11.80 -35.98 16.10
N ILE A 505 12.20 -35.10 15.19
CA ILE A 505 13.59 -34.72 14.97
C ILE A 505 13.74 -33.22 15.24
N THR A 506 14.81 -32.83 15.92
CA THR A 506 15.09 -31.42 16.23
C THR A 506 16.42 -31.02 15.60
N LEU A 507 16.38 -30.11 14.63
CA LEU A 507 17.57 -29.53 14.01
C LEU A 507 18.22 -28.50 14.93
N ALA A 508 19.56 -28.38 14.89
CA ALA A 508 20.29 -27.37 15.65
C ALA A 508 19.88 -25.95 15.21
N ASP A 509 19.77 -25.74 13.89
CA ASP A 509 19.32 -24.51 13.26
C ASP A 509 18.02 -24.73 12.50
N ALA A 510 17.14 -23.73 12.52
CA ALA A 510 15.89 -23.79 11.78
C ALA A 510 16.20 -23.65 10.27
N PRO A 511 15.66 -24.52 9.40
CA PRO A 511 15.67 -24.32 7.96
C PRO A 511 15.07 -22.95 7.61
N ARG A 512 15.57 -22.31 6.54
CA ARG A 512 15.02 -21.05 6.03
C ARG A 512 13.59 -21.27 5.50
N ASP A 513 12.83 -20.18 5.39
CA ASP A 513 11.48 -20.17 4.82
C ASP A 513 11.40 -21.01 3.52
N GLY A 514 10.40 -21.90 3.46
CA GLY A 514 10.13 -22.75 2.29
C GLY A 514 11.14 -23.87 2.03
N GLN A 515 12.24 -23.98 2.79
CA GLN A 515 13.20 -25.08 2.61
C GLN A 515 12.57 -26.43 2.98
N ALA A 516 12.81 -27.43 2.13
CA ALA A 516 12.37 -28.79 2.39
C ALA A 516 13.33 -29.51 3.35
N VAL A 517 12.78 -30.22 4.33
CA VAL A 517 13.47 -31.17 5.19
C VAL A 517 13.10 -32.57 4.73
N PHE A 518 14.09 -33.37 4.36
CA PHE A 518 13.91 -34.77 3.97
C PHE A 518 14.46 -35.68 5.06
N LEU A 519 13.67 -36.69 5.41
CA LEU A 519 14.06 -37.79 6.28
C LEU A 519 14.09 -39.06 5.45
N THR A 520 15.25 -39.68 5.32
CA THR A 520 15.43 -40.92 4.57
C THR A 520 15.90 -42.02 5.50
N TYR A 521 15.18 -43.15 5.57
CA TYR A 521 15.43 -44.20 6.55
C TYR A 521 14.88 -45.56 6.10
N GLU A 522 15.26 -46.63 6.80
CA GLU A 522 14.80 -48.01 6.55
C GLU A 522 13.75 -48.43 7.59
N LEU A 523 12.65 -49.03 7.14
CA LEU A 523 11.60 -49.59 8.00
C LEU A 523 11.95 -50.99 8.52
N PRO A 524 11.43 -51.40 9.69
CA PRO A 524 11.39 -52.79 10.09
C PRO A 524 10.69 -53.63 9.00
N GLY A 525 11.39 -54.63 8.48
CA GLY A 525 10.91 -55.47 7.38
C GLY A 525 11.35 -55.04 5.98
N ASP A 526 12.00 -53.88 5.81
CA ASP A 526 12.59 -53.51 4.52
C ASP A 526 13.74 -54.44 4.11
N ARG A 527 14.39 -55.07 5.09
CA ARG A 527 15.44 -56.06 4.85
C ARG A 527 14.81 -57.42 4.64
N HIS A 528 14.99 -58.01 3.45
CA HIS A 528 14.54 -59.38 3.20
C HIS A 528 15.54 -60.32 3.90
N VAL A 529 15.11 -60.93 5.00
CA VAL A 529 15.99 -61.77 5.84
C VAL A 529 15.84 -63.26 5.59
N GLU A 530 14.85 -63.69 4.80
CA GLU A 530 14.56 -65.09 4.56
C GLU A 530 14.79 -65.45 3.09
N TYR A 531 15.62 -66.45 2.83
CA TYR A 531 15.93 -66.89 1.47
C TYR A 531 15.72 -68.40 1.35
N PRO A 532 15.00 -68.89 0.33
CA PRO A 532 14.79 -70.31 0.17
C PRO A 532 16.12 -71.01 -0.14
N VAL A 533 16.29 -72.20 0.44
CA VAL A 533 17.30 -73.15 0.01
C VAL A 533 16.85 -73.73 -1.32
N ILE A 534 17.69 -73.60 -2.34
CA ILE A 534 17.39 -74.05 -3.70
C ILE A 534 18.33 -75.19 -4.06
N GLY A 535 17.79 -76.21 -4.72
CA GLY A 535 18.55 -77.34 -5.25
C GLY A 535 18.66 -78.56 -4.36
N VAL A 536 18.28 -78.49 -3.08
CA VAL A 536 18.38 -79.63 -2.14
C VAL A 536 17.21 -79.64 -1.15
N LEU A 537 16.77 -80.82 -0.70
CA LEU A 537 15.79 -80.93 0.39
C LEU A 537 16.44 -80.64 1.74
N ASN A 538 15.69 -80.01 2.65
CA ASN A 538 16.20 -79.63 3.97
C ASN A 538 16.69 -80.85 4.79
N GLU A 539 16.08 -82.00 4.62
CA GLU A 539 16.43 -83.26 5.28
C GLU A 539 17.68 -83.94 4.70
N GLU A 540 18.19 -83.46 3.57
CA GLU A 540 19.41 -83.97 2.93
C GLU A 540 20.66 -83.17 3.33
N ILE A 541 20.51 -82.07 4.08
CA ILE A 541 21.62 -81.19 4.48
C ILE A 541 22.22 -81.69 5.81
N GLU A 542 23.47 -82.13 5.81
CA GLU A 542 24.23 -82.52 7.01
C GLU A 542 24.72 -81.28 7.77
N SER A 543 25.30 -80.33 7.04
CA SER A 543 25.78 -79.06 7.59
C SER A 543 25.80 -77.99 6.51
N TYR A 544 25.85 -76.73 6.91
CA TYR A 544 25.92 -75.62 5.97
C TYR A 544 26.79 -74.47 6.50
N VAL A 545 27.28 -73.64 5.59
CA VAL A 545 27.92 -72.36 5.90
C VAL A 545 27.52 -71.33 4.86
N VAL A 546 27.12 -70.14 5.31
CA VAL A 546 26.89 -68.99 4.42
C VAL A 546 28.08 -68.05 4.54
N VAL A 547 28.65 -67.65 3.40
CA VAL A 547 29.78 -66.73 3.31
C VAL A 547 29.46 -65.56 2.40
N ASP A 548 30.03 -64.40 2.72
CA ASP A 548 30.04 -63.24 1.83
C ASP A 548 30.95 -63.54 0.62
N SER A 549 30.42 -63.43 -0.60
CA SER A 549 31.14 -63.87 -1.81
C SER A 549 32.39 -63.04 -2.11
N LEU A 550 32.47 -61.81 -1.59
CA LEU A 550 33.60 -60.91 -1.84
C LEU A 550 34.72 -61.09 -0.80
N THR A 551 34.35 -61.22 0.46
CA THR A 551 35.29 -61.25 1.59
C THR A 551 35.61 -62.66 2.08
N GLY A 552 34.76 -63.63 1.76
CA GLY A 552 34.83 -65.00 2.30
C GLY A 552 34.45 -65.12 3.78
N ALA A 553 34.05 -64.02 4.42
CA ALA A 553 33.65 -64.01 5.82
C ALA A 553 32.33 -64.78 6.01
N SER A 554 32.26 -65.61 7.06
CA SER A 554 31.02 -66.33 7.40
C SER A 554 29.97 -65.38 7.97
N LEU A 555 28.72 -65.57 7.57
CA LEU A 555 27.56 -64.80 8.02
C LEU A 555 26.72 -65.60 8.99
N ASN A 556 26.21 -64.94 10.03
CA ASN A 556 25.36 -65.59 11.01
C ASN A 556 23.98 -65.87 10.38
N THR A 557 23.65 -67.15 10.23
CA THR A 557 22.44 -67.59 9.55
C THR A 557 21.86 -68.82 10.23
N THR A 558 20.53 -68.92 10.28
CA THR A 558 19.84 -70.12 10.76
C THR A 558 19.10 -70.79 9.63
N LEU A 559 19.25 -72.11 9.49
CA LEU A 559 18.51 -72.92 8.52
C LEU A 559 17.31 -73.57 9.20
N GLY A 560 16.11 -73.33 8.66
CA GLY A 560 14.88 -73.94 9.14
C GLY A 560 13.82 -74.09 8.06
N ARG A 561 13.21 -75.28 7.95
CA ARG A 561 12.13 -75.59 6.98
C ARG A 561 12.49 -75.23 5.52
N GLY A 562 13.75 -75.38 5.13
CA GLY A 562 14.21 -75.05 3.78
C GLY A 562 14.42 -73.54 3.53
N THR A 563 14.54 -72.73 4.57
CA THR A 563 14.81 -71.30 4.48
C THR A 563 16.05 -70.93 5.30
N LEU A 564 16.93 -70.13 4.71
CA LEU A 564 18.01 -69.43 5.39
C LEU A 564 17.49 -68.11 5.95
N THR A 565 17.59 -67.92 7.25
CA THR A 565 17.28 -66.66 7.92
C THR A 565 18.58 -65.95 8.29
N PHE A 566 18.75 -64.72 7.80
CA PHE A 566 19.90 -63.85 8.05
C PHE A 566 19.66 -62.91 9.23
N ASP A 567 20.73 -62.52 9.93
CA ASP A 567 20.65 -61.37 10.82
C ASP A 567 20.31 -60.11 10.00
N PRO A 568 19.30 -59.31 10.39
CA PRO A 568 18.98 -58.06 9.70
C PRO A 568 20.20 -57.16 9.47
N ALA A 569 21.19 -57.13 10.36
CA ALA A 569 22.40 -56.31 10.21
C ALA A 569 23.30 -56.73 9.03
N ASP A 570 23.21 -57.99 8.59
CA ASP A 570 23.99 -58.54 7.48
C ASP A 570 23.34 -58.32 6.11
N VAL A 571 22.03 -58.03 6.08
CA VAL A 571 21.28 -57.76 4.85
C VAL A 571 21.54 -56.34 4.37
N ARG A 572 22.25 -56.22 3.26
CA ARG A 572 22.48 -54.96 2.53
C ARG A 572 22.12 -55.19 1.07
N ASP A 573 21.43 -54.23 0.47
CA ASP A 573 21.00 -54.35 -0.92
C ASP A 573 22.17 -54.70 -1.86
N GLY A 574 21.99 -55.75 -2.66
CA GLY A 574 22.98 -56.22 -3.64
C GLY A 574 24.18 -56.97 -3.05
N ARG A 575 24.24 -57.22 -1.73
CA ARG A 575 25.33 -58.01 -1.12
C ARG A 575 25.29 -59.44 -1.64
N LYS A 576 26.35 -59.88 -2.30
CA LYS A 576 26.45 -61.25 -2.85
C LYS A 576 26.90 -62.24 -1.79
N VAL A 577 26.20 -63.36 -1.69
CA VAL A 577 26.47 -64.42 -0.71
C VAL A 577 26.50 -65.79 -1.39
N GLU A 578 27.26 -66.71 -0.80
CA GLU A 578 27.31 -68.12 -1.18
C GLU A 578 26.89 -68.98 0.02
N ALA A 579 25.80 -69.73 -0.12
CA ALA A 579 25.43 -70.77 0.83
C ALA A 579 26.00 -72.11 0.36
N ARG A 580 26.84 -72.74 1.18
CA ARG A 580 27.49 -74.02 0.89
C ARG A 580 26.87 -75.08 1.79
N TYR A 581 26.28 -76.11 1.20
CA TYR A 581 25.60 -77.21 1.87
C TYR A 581 26.41 -78.49 1.71
N ASN A 582 26.74 -79.14 2.81
CA ASN A 582 27.27 -80.49 2.84
C ASN A 582 26.09 -81.46 2.96
N LEU A 583 26.00 -82.46 2.09
CA LEU A 583 24.83 -83.31 1.90
C LEU A 583 25.02 -84.72 2.50
N LEU A 584 23.95 -85.29 3.06
CA LEU A 584 23.95 -86.62 3.72
C LEU A 584 24.02 -87.81 2.76
N HIS A 585 23.76 -87.62 1.46
CA HIS A 585 23.59 -88.70 0.49
C HIS A 585 24.72 -88.78 -0.54
N ASP A 586 25.20 -90.00 -0.79
CA ASP A 586 25.96 -90.36 -1.99
C ASP A 586 24.97 -90.57 -3.14
N PHE A 587 25.08 -89.79 -4.22
CA PHE A 587 24.16 -89.81 -5.36
C PHE A 587 24.32 -91.11 -6.16
N LYS A 588 23.70 -92.19 -5.67
CA LYS A 588 23.66 -93.49 -6.33
C LYS A 588 22.96 -93.30 -7.69
N ASP A 589 23.65 -93.70 -8.76
CA ASP A 589 23.19 -93.63 -10.16
C ASP A 589 23.29 -92.26 -10.87
N LYS A 590 24.03 -91.28 -10.32
CA LYS A 590 24.37 -90.01 -11.00
C LYS A 590 23.15 -89.24 -11.58
N THR A 591 21.97 -89.46 -10.98
CA THR A 591 20.75 -88.73 -11.33
C THR A 591 20.59 -87.58 -10.34
N PHE A 592 20.64 -86.36 -10.85
CA PHE A 592 20.51 -85.15 -10.06
C PHE A 592 19.04 -84.77 -10.00
N VAL A 593 18.52 -84.44 -8.81
CA VAL A 593 17.17 -83.89 -8.64
C VAL A 593 17.28 -82.62 -7.82
N LEU A 594 17.23 -81.48 -8.49
CA LEU A 594 17.28 -80.17 -7.85
C LEU A 594 15.88 -79.69 -7.55
N GLN A 595 15.63 -79.26 -6.31
CA GLN A 595 14.41 -78.56 -5.95
C GLN A 595 14.45 -77.13 -6.53
N ALA A 596 13.45 -76.79 -7.31
CA ALA A 596 13.25 -75.46 -7.87
C ALA A 596 11.98 -74.83 -7.28
N PRO A 597 12.04 -73.60 -6.75
CA PRO A 597 10.90 -72.93 -6.12
C PRO A 597 9.74 -72.68 -7.11
N ALA A 598 10.05 -72.53 -8.40
CA ALA A 598 9.09 -72.46 -9.49
C ALA A 598 9.68 -73.10 -10.75
N LEU A 599 8.84 -73.28 -11.78
CA LEU A 599 9.30 -73.73 -13.10
C LEU A 599 10.26 -72.70 -13.70
N PRO A 600 11.48 -73.09 -14.11
CA PRO A 600 12.37 -72.23 -14.87
C PRO A 600 11.69 -71.63 -16.11
N PHE A 601 11.98 -70.37 -16.40
CA PHE A 601 11.55 -69.78 -17.66
C PHE A 601 12.17 -70.54 -18.84
N PRO A 602 11.42 -70.71 -19.95
CA PRO A 602 11.94 -71.34 -21.16
C PRO A 602 13.28 -70.73 -21.59
N ASP A 603 14.21 -71.56 -22.05
CA ASP A 603 15.54 -71.17 -22.55
C ASP A 603 16.51 -70.55 -21.52
N THR A 604 16.12 -70.45 -20.24
CA THR A 604 16.99 -69.91 -19.19
C THR A 604 17.80 -70.96 -18.46
N LEU A 605 17.32 -72.22 -18.45
CA LEU A 605 18.02 -73.34 -17.81
C LEU A 605 19.29 -73.72 -18.59
N LYS A 606 20.44 -73.60 -17.92
CA LYS A 606 21.75 -74.01 -18.41
C LYS A 606 22.39 -74.92 -17.37
N ILE A 607 22.90 -76.05 -17.84
CA ILE A 607 23.64 -77.02 -17.03
C ILE A 607 25.00 -77.19 -17.71
N ALA A 608 26.07 -76.78 -17.05
CA ALA A 608 27.42 -76.77 -17.60
C ALA A 608 28.39 -77.58 -16.73
N VAL A 609 29.28 -78.31 -17.37
CA VAL A 609 30.39 -79.03 -16.74
C VAL A 609 31.68 -78.34 -17.15
N GLY A 610 32.32 -77.62 -16.22
CA GLY A 610 33.39 -76.71 -16.61
C GLY A 610 32.87 -75.65 -17.59
N ASP A 611 33.39 -75.63 -18.82
CA ASP A 611 32.96 -74.72 -19.89
C ASP A 611 32.05 -75.40 -20.94
N ASP A 612 31.73 -76.71 -20.77
CA ASP A 612 30.93 -77.47 -21.74
C ASP A 612 29.46 -77.58 -21.28
N ASN A 613 28.54 -77.05 -22.09
CA ASN A 613 27.10 -77.07 -21.86
C ASN A 613 26.36 -78.26 -22.51
N LYS A 614 27.07 -79.18 -23.17
CA LYS A 614 26.47 -80.33 -23.87
C LYS A 614 26.50 -81.62 -23.07
N ILE A 615 27.43 -81.75 -22.12
CA ILE A 615 27.68 -83.00 -21.38
C ILE A 615 26.48 -83.45 -20.54
N CYS A 616 25.75 -82.50 -19.95
CA CYS A 616 24.58 -82.76 -19.10
C CYS A 616 23.25 -82.39 -19.76
N ALA A 617 23.24 -82.11 -21.07
CA ALA A 617 22.03 -81.70 -21.78
C ALA A 617 21.10 -82.88 -22.12
N GLN A 618 21.58 -84.12 -21.97
CA GLN A 618 20.79 -85.32 -22.22
C GLN A 618 19.95 -85.65 -20.98
N ASN A 619 18.69 -86.03 -21.18
CA ASN A 619 17.76 -86.46 -20.11
C ASN A 619 17.40 -85.38 -19.07
N VAL A 620 17.42 -84.10 -19.44
CA VAL A 620 16.89 -83.03 -18.57
C VAL A 620 15.36 -83.10 -18.56
N THR A 621 14.77 -83.34 -17.38
CA THR A 621 13.34 -83.27 -17.14
C THR A 621 13.04 -82.16 -16.13
N VAL A 622 12.06 -81.32 -16.47
CA VAL A 622 11.58 -80.25 -15.61
C VAL A 622 10.11 -80.52 -15.32
N THR A 623 9.82 -80.94 -14.10
CA THR A 623 8.47 -81.32 -13.67
C THR A 623 8.18 -80.74 -12.29
N GLU A 624 7.09 -79.99 -12.15
CA GLU A 624 6.50 -79.61 -10.86
C GLU A 624 7.53 -79.18 -9.78
N GLY A 625 8.38 -78.19 -10.09
CA GLY A 625 9.37 -77.69 -9.14
C GLY A 625 10.58 -78.59 -8.93
N LYS A 626 10.84 -79.54 -9.83
CA LYS A 626 12.06 -80.36 -9.84
C LYS A 626 12.75 -80.26 -11.19
N ILE A 627 14.07 -80.10 -11.15
CA ILE A 627 14.96 -80.20 -12.32
C ILE A 627 15.76 -81.47 -12.14
N SER A 628 15.48 -82.47 -12.97
CA SER A 628 16.20 -83.73 -12.97
C SER A 628 17.09 -83.86 -14.21
N PHE A 629 18.33 -84.30 -14.05
CA PHE A 629 19.25 -84.49 -15.17
C PHE A 629 20.31 -85.56 -14.87
N GLN A 630 20.99 -86.03 -15.91
CA GLN A 630 22.11 -86.97 -15.83
C GLN A 630 23.26 -86.47 -16.71
N CYS A 631 24.50 -86.69 -16.27
CA CYS A 631 25.69 -86.29 -17.01
C CYS A 631 26.49 -87.54 -17.42
N ALA A 632 26.86 -87.64 -18.69
CA ALA A 632 27.65 -88.77 -19.20
C ALA A 632 29.15 -88.58 -18.92
N GLY A 633 29.72 -89.36 -18.00
CA GLY A 633 31.16 -89.32 -17.67
C GLY A 633 31.48 -89.78 -16.24
N GLU A 634 32.76 -90.06 -15.97
CA GLU A 634 33.29 -90.39 -14.64
C GLU A 634 34.20 -89.25 -14.19
N ASN A 635 33.73 -88.48 -13.19
CA ASN A 635 34.41 -87.36 -12.52
C ASN A 635 34.33 -86.00 -13.23
N PHE A 636 33.49 -85.12 -12.69
CA PHE A 636 33.37 -83.72 -13.10
C PHE A 636 33.85 -82.82 -11.98
N PRO A 637 34.83 -81.92 -12.16
CA PRO A 637 35.32 -81.06 -11.07
C PRO A 637 34.24 -80.14 -10.49
N LYS A 638 33.30 -79.71 -11.34
CA LYS A 638 32.14 -78.90 -10.95
C LYS A 638 31.04 -79.00 -11.99
N ILE A 639 29.79 -78.91 -11.54
CA ILE A 639 28.61 -78.74 -12.40
C ILE A 639 27.94 -77.42 -12.00
N ASP A 640 27.89 -76.47 -12.92
CA ASP A 640 27.24 -75.18 -12.73
C ASP A 640 25.81 -75.26 -13.33
N VAL A 641 24.77 -75.03 -12.52
CA VAL A 641 23.36 -75.00 -12.94
C VAL A 641 22.83 -73.60 -12.74
N THR A 642 22.43 -72.94 -13.83
CA THR A 642 21.86 -71.60 -13.78
C THR A 642 20.50 -71.56 -14.47
N TYR A 643 19.53 -70.88 -13.87
CA TYR A 643 18.23 -70.65 -14.50
C TYR A 643 17.56 -69.41 -13.92
N GLN A 644 16.49 -68.94 -14.57
CA GLN A 644 15.69 -67.82 -14.09
C GLN A 644 14.26 -68.27 -13.83
N TYR A 645 13.63 -67.68 -12.81
CA TYR A 645 12.24 -67.92 -12.45
C TYR A 645 11.64 -66.64 -11.81
N ALA A 646 10.34 -66.58 -11.59
CA ALA A 646 9.73 -65.55 -10.73
C ALA A 646 8.64 -66.18 -9.87
N ASP A 647 8.63 -65.84 -8.57
CA ASP A 647 7.67 -66.38 -7.58
C ASP A 647 6.23 -65.89 -7.85
N ASP A 648 6.10 -64.68 -8.37
CA ASP A 648 4.87 -63.93 -8.57
C ASP A 648 4.52 -63.76 -10.06
N TYR A 649 5.08 -64.62 -10.93
CA TYR A 649 4.83 -64.50 -12.37
C TYR A 649 3.34 -64.58 -12.68
N THR A 650 2.78 -63.47 -13.16
CA THR A 650 1.42 -63.43 -13.66
C THR A 650 1.40 -62.93 -15.10
N ASN A 651 0.54 -63.57 -15.87
CA ASN A 651 0.23 -63.18 -17.23
C ASN A 651 -1.25 -62.77 -17.38
N THR A 652 -1.93 -62.61 -16.25
CA THR A 652 -3.32 -62.18 -16.11
C THR A 652 -3.38 -61.00 -15.14
N PHE A 653 -3.97 -59.88 -15.57
CA PHE A 653 -4.01 -58.63 -14.81
C PHE A 653 -5.43 -58.11 -14.64
N ASP A 654 -5.79 -57.75 -13.41
CA ASP A 654 -7.09 -57.14 -13.11
C ASP A 654 -7.15 -55.66 -13.56
N ILE A 655 -7.88 -55.42 -14.64
CA ILE A 655 -8.10 -54.11 -15.24
C ILE A 655 -9.48 -53.53 -14.90
N ALA A 656 -10.19 -54.08 -13.90
CA ALA A 656 -11.47 -53.58 -13.43
C ALA A 656 -11.38 -52.09 -13.08
N VAL A 657 -12.30 -51.30 -13.64
CA VAL A 657 -12.48 -49.89 -13.28
C VAL A 657 -13.97 -49.61 -13.16
N PRO A 658 -14.39 -48.70 -12.27
CA PRO A 658 -15.79 -48.38 -12.02
C PRO A 658 -16.40 -47.56 -13.19
N PHE A 659 -16.59 -48.20 -14.35
CA PHE A 659 -17.18 -47.59 -15.55
C PHE A 659 -18.03 -48.60 -16.33
N SER A 660 -19.31 -48.34 -16.57
CA SER A 660 -20.22 -49.31 -17.20
C SER A 660 -20.35 -49.19 -18.73
N GLY A 661 -19.61 -48.29 -19.38
CA GLY A 661 -19.68 -48.07 -20.83
C GLY A 661 -18.66 -48.90 -21.64
N PRO A 662 -18.81 -48.94 -22.98
CA PRO A 662 -17.82 -49.55 -23.87
C PRO A 662 -16.47 -48.84 -23.76
N ARG A 663 -15.38 -49.59 -23.89
CA ARG A 663 -14.00 -49.10 -23.73
C ARG A 663 -13.14 -49.60 -24.87
N THR A 664 -12.15 -48.81 -25.25
CA THR A 664 -11.02 -49.29 -26.07
C THR A 664 -9.77 -49.38 -25.20
N TYR A 665 -8.91 -50.35 -25.50
CA TYR A 665 -7.72 -50.65 -24.72
C TYR A 665 -6.48 -50.46 -25.59
N ARG A 666 -5.48 -49.78 -25.05
CA ARG A 666 -4.11 -49.76 -25.59
C ARG A 666 -3.19 -50.37 -24.55
N VAL A 667 -2.58 -51.49 -24.89
CA VAL A 667 -1.70 -52.25 -23.99
C VAL A 667 -0.27 -52.07 -24.46
N PHE A 668 0.61 -51.69 -23.54
CA PHE A 668 2.02 -51.54 -23.77
C PHE A 668 2.76 -52.60 -22.96
N ILE A 669 3.64 -53.35 -23.61
CA ILE A 669 4.50 -54.36 -23.00
C ILE A 669 5.94 -53.86 -23.14
N ALA A 670 6.64 -53.65 -22.03
CA ALA A 670 7.97 -53.01 -22.00
C ALA A 670 7.99 -51.64 -22.72
N GLY A 671 6.91 -50.86 -22.57
CA GLY A 671 6.77 -49.54 -23.20
C GLY A 671 6.41 -49.56 -24.70
N VAL A 672 6.31 -50.73 -25.33
CA VAL A 672 5.92 -50.88 -26.75
C VAL A 672 4.45 -51.29 -26.84
N GLU A 673 3.65 -50.57 -27.63
CA GLU A 673 2.25 -50.92 -27.86
C GLU A 673 2.15 -52.30 -28.52
N SER A 674 1.37 -53.19 -27.92
CA SER A 674 1.30 -54.60 -28.29
C SER A 674 -0.15 -55.00 -28.57
N THR A 675 -0.34 -55.78 -29.63
CA THR A 675 -1.62 -56.43 -29.95
C THR A 675 -1.69 -57.86 -29.40
N ALA A 676 -0.64 -58.33 -28.73
CA ALA A 676 -0.48 -59.71 -28.29
C ALA A 676 -1.22 -60.02 -26.96
N PHE A 677 -2.46 -59.57 -26.82
CA PHE A 677 -3.26 -59.72 -25.62
C PHE A 677 -4.70 -60.15 -25.90
N THR A 678 -5.42 -60.58 -24.86
CA THR A 678 -6.85 -60.88 -24.91
C THR A 678 -7.51 -60.32 -23.65
N ILE A 679 -8.67 -59.68 -23.80
CA ILE A 679 -9.47 -59.20 -22.67
C ILE A 679 -10.57 -60.23 -22.40
N LEU A 680 -10.59 -60.78 -21.19
CA LEU A 680 -11.60 -61.74 -20.74
C LEU A 680 -12.34 -61.12 -19.55
N GLY A 681 -13.48 -60.50 -19.81
CA GLY A 681 -14.22 -59.75 -18.79
C GLY A 681 -13.43 -58.52 -18.32
N GLU A 682 -13.02 -58.53 -17.04
CA GLU A 682 -12.21 -57.47 -16.43
C GLU A 682 -10.73 -57.85 -16.29
N GLU A 683 -10.30 -58.93 -16.94
CA GLU A 683 -8.91 -59.39 -16.94
C GLU A 683 -8.23 -59.17 -18.29
N LEU A 684 -6.99 -58.69 -18.25
CA LEU A 684 -6.07 -58.67 -19.37
C LEU A 684 -5.18 -59.92 -19.32
N VAL A 685 -5.27 -60.78 -20.34
CA VAL A 685 -4.44 -61.98 -20.48
C VAL A 685 -3.43 -61.82 -21.61
N ILE A 686 -2.16 -62.05 -21.31
CA ILE A 686 -1.07 -62.08 -22.30
C ILE A 686 -0.48 -63.50 -22.30
N LEU A 687 -0.20 -64.10 -23.46
CA LEU A 687 0.43 -65.42 -23.49
C LEU A 687 1.86 -65.34 -22.95
N LYS A 688 2.31 -66.33 -22.16
CA LYS A 688 3.64 -66.33 -21.53
C LYS A 688 4.79 -66.10 -22.52
N LYS A 689 4.69 -66.66 -23.73
CA LYS A 689 5.68 -66.46 -24.82
C LYS A 689 5.81 -65.01 -25.31
N ASN A 690 4.81 -64.17 -25.06
CA ASN A 690 4.74 -62.77 -25.46
C ASN A 690 4.95 -61.80 -24.28
N LEU A 691 5.13 -62.33 -23.06
CA LEU A 691 5.35 -61.55 -21.85
C LEU A 691 6.59 -62.08 -21.14
N PRO A 692 7.77 -61.56 -21.49
CA PRO A 692 8.98 -61.83 -20.72
C PRO A 692 8.75 -61.48 -19.24
N PRO A 693 9.46 -62.15 -18.33
CA PRO A 693 9.43 -61.76 -16.93
C PRO A 693 10.08 -60.37 -16.74
N ASP A 694 9.88 -59.75 -15.59
CA ASP A 694 10.34 -58.39 -15.27
C ASP A 694 9.91 -57.33 -16.30
N THR A 695 8.73 -57.51 -16.88
CA THR A 695 8.20 -56.64 -17.92
C THR A 695 7.05 -55.80 -17.38
N GLU A 696 7.18 -54.48 -17.50
CA GLU A 696 6.08 -53.56 -17.23
C GLU A 696 4.97 -53.75 -18.28
N VAL A 697 3.74 -53.92 -17.79
CA VAL A 697 2.53 -53.95 -18.60
C VAL A 697 1.71 -52.71 -18.24
N LYS A 698 1.59 -51.79 -19.20
CA LYS A 698 0.78 -50.58 -19.04
C LYS A 698 -0.47 -50.67 -19.88
N VAL A 699 -1.62 -50.41 -19.28
CA VAL A 699 -2.93 -50.45 -19.94
C VAL A 699 -3.55 -49.07 -19.87
N ILE A 700 -3.83 -48.50 -21.04
CA ILE A 700 -4.59 -47.26 -21.18
C ILE A 700 -5.99 -47.62 -21.63
N MET A 701 -6.97 -47.26 -20.81
CA MET A 701 -8.40 -47.47 -21.06
C MET A 701 -9.03 -46.16 -21.49
N HIS A 702 -9.48 -46.11 -22.74
CA HIS A 702 -10.23 -44.98 -23.26
C HIS A 702 -11.73 -45.30 -23.17
N PRO A 703 -12.49 -44.62 -22.30
CA PRO A 703 -13.94 -44.77 -22.27
C PRO A 703 -14.52 -44.23 -23.57
N ASN A 704 -15.20 -45.07 -24.36
CA ASN A 704 -15.89 -44.58 -25.55
C ASN A 704 -17.10 -43.76 -25.09
N VAL A 705 -17.02 -42.44 -25.22
CA VAL A 705 -18.18 -41.55 -25.08
C VAL A 705 -19.00 -41.76 -26.36
N ILE A 706 -20.13 -42.47 -26.24
CA ILE A 706 -21.14 -42.56 -27.31
C ILE A 706 -21.95 -41.28 -27.35
#